data_AF-Q311K1-F1
#
_entry.id   AF-Q311K1-F1
#
_cell.length_a   1.000
_cell.length_b   1.000
_cell.length_c   1.000
_cell.angle_alpha   90.00
_cell.angle_beta   90.00
_cell.angle_gamma   90.00
#
_symmetry.space_group_name_H-M   'P 1'
#
loop_
_entity.id
_entity.type
_entity.pdbx_description
1 polymer ?
#
loop_
_entity_poly.entity_id
_entity_poly.type
_entity_poly.pdbx_seq_one_letter_code
_entity_poly.pdbx_strand_id
1 'polypeptide(L)'
;MSAGTHVVALAGQPNTGKSTIFNALTGMYQEVGNWAGKTVEKRTGQASRQDGGYAVIDLPGTYSLDALSQEERIAADFIKNYSPDVTVVVASAVSPQRTLHYALDVIMLQKPMVLVMNMADIARGNSQHLDVENISQKTGVPVLLLSASRKQELGQLKQAIAQALKVPPVPKHIVPELASGLPEGLKRSFTALVQQVCDVSGFTRMRSEILVWKAMEGGEEERDILRSTVGEDAAWVQNDLLVQPYVQQARYGWLEEALGTGSTAPASSKTVSYDRWLLHPFAGALAMAGILLLSIIVGFGLGFPLALKIGQTSQALEAIASAGIPQDMIVTKALFTGTWRGVGAVLSMLPFIMVFYAVFAVLEDIGYMARAAFIMDRAMTRIGLNGKVFIPLLFSMPCNITGIMGCRTIDDQRMRKLAVLLVPLVPCAAKLIVLVSLASWLFPPLQALAVVFSLISLNMLILGGCSLVFGRFIPRQSSISGLLMELPHYHRPNIRTISRQVFRNTLAFLKKASTLIVSFSVIVWFVSYYPGGSIETSLMGQLGKYLTPLGAPMGADWRLITSLLASCISKEAVLATMGVIYNTPIGALPATLKATVSPLSAIAFMCAQSLFIPCIATLGMMYNETGSYRTLAVVISYTILLPFIVATAVFQIGSMVAATY
;
A
#
# COMPACT_ATOMS: atom_id res chain seq x y z
N MET A 1 -31.50 -0.64 10.05
CA MET A 1 -31.84 0.80 10.09
C MET A 1 -33.32 0.90 10.37
N SER A 2 -33.74 1.71 11.34
CA SER A 2 -35.15 1.93 11.67
C SER A 2 -35.90 2.51 10.47
N ALA A 3 -37.11 2.02 10.21
CA ALA A 3 -37.99 2.60 9.19
C ALA A 3 -38.20 4.10 9.48
N GLY A 4 -37.90 4.97 8.51
CA GLY A 4 -38.14 6.41 8.59
C GLY A 4 -36.92 7.33 8.77
N THR A 5 -35.68 6.83 8.71
CA THR A 5 -34.48 7.68 8.73
C THR A 5 -33.96 7.92 7.30
N HIS A 6 -33.93 9.19 6.86
CA HIS A 6 -33.34 9.56 5.58
C HIS A 6 -31.85 9.19 5.52
N VAL A 7 -31.40 8.78 4.34
CA VAL A 7 -30.04 8.33 4.05
C VAL A 7 -29.38 9.29 3.07
N VAL A 8 -28.28 9.91 3.52
CA VAL A 8 -27.43 10.79 2.72
C VAL A 8 -26.12 10.06 2.42
N ALA A 9 -25.80 9.90 1.14
CA ALA A 9 -24.55 9.31 0.69
C ALA A 9 -23.52 10.41 0.39
N LEU A 10 -22.31 10.31 0.95
CA LEU A 10 -21.17 11.14 0.56
C LEU A 10 -20.36 10.41 -0.50
N ALA A 11 -20.33 10.97 -1.70
CA ALA A 11 -19.63 10.45 -2.87
C ALA A 11 -18.56 11.44 -3.32
N GLY A 12 -17.50 10.98 -3.99
CA GLY A 12 -16.46 11.87 -4.53
C GLY A 12 -15.14 11.17 -4.76
N GLN A 13 -14.26 11.81 -5.52
CA GLN A 13 -12.90 11.31 -5.75
C GLN A 13 -12.08 11.26 -4.44
N PRO A 14 -11.05 10.39 -4.37
CA PRO A 14 -10.07 10.44 -3.28
C PRO A 14 -9.46 11.84 -3.12
N ASN A 15 -9.07 12.20 -1.89
CA ASN A 15 -8.41 13.46 -1.57
C ASN A 15 -9.20 14.76 -1.88
N THR A 16 -10.50 14.70 -2.14
CA THR A 16 -11.38 15.88 -2.26
C THR A 16 -11.81 16.47 -0.91
N GLY A 17 -11.42 15.84 0.20
CA GLY A 17 -11.81 16.23 1.56
C GLY A 17 -13.16 15.68 2.03
N LYS A 18 -13.68 14.65 1.35
CA LYS A 18 -14.87 13.88 1.74
C LYS A 18 -14.88 13.46 3.21
N SER A 19 -13.79 12.87 3.73
CA SER A 19 -13.72 12.47 5.14
C SER A 19 -13.74 13.66 6.11
N THR A 20 -13.24 14.83 5.70
CA THR A 20 -13.32 16.06 6.50
C THR A 20 -14.77 16.53 6.62
N ILE A 21 -15.53 16.47 5.51
CA ILE A 21 -16.96 16.79 5.48
C ILE A 21 -17.76 15.77 6.28
N PHE A 22 -17.50 14.46 6.12
CA PHE A 22 -18.13 13.40 6.90
C PHE A 22 -17.98 13.65 8.41
N ASN A 23 -16.77 13.97 8.86
CA ASN A 23 -16.49 14.27 10.27
C ASN A 23 -17.22 15.53 10.74
N ALA A 24 -17.32 16.54 9.88
CA ALA A 24 -18.02 17.77 10.21
C ALA A 24 -19.55 17.59 10.33
N LEU A 25 -20.15 16.68 9.53
CA LEU A 25 -21.59 16.40 9.55
C LEU A 25 -22.00 15.51 10.73
N THR A 26 -21.16 14.53 11.09
CA THR A 26 -21.52 13.46 12.05
C THR A 26 -20.95 13.67 13.45
N GLY A 27 -19.90 14.50 13.61
CA GLY A 27 -19.27 14.74 14.90
C GLY A 27 -18.70 13.46 15.53
N MET A 28 -19.09 13.16 16.77
CA MET A 28 -18.64 11.94 17.48
C MET A 28 -19.54 10.71 17.25
N TYR A 29 -20.69 10.86 16.58
CA TYR A 29 -21.66 9.79 16.37
C TYR A 29 -21.35 9.03 15.08
N GLN A 30 -20.23 8.30 15.10
CA GLN A 30 -19.72 7.54 13.97
C GLN A 30 -19.48 6.09 14.34
N GLU A 31 -19.79 5.19 13.43
CA GLU A 31 -19.48 3.77 13.49
C GLU A 31 -18.62 3.39 12.28
N VAL A 32 -17.59 2.58 12.53
CA VAL A 32 -16.73 2.01 11.49
C VAL A 32 -16.91 0.51 11.52
N GLY A 33 -17.46 -0.03 10.43
CA GLY A 33 -17.60 -1.46 10.20
C GLY A 33 -17.01 -1.86 8.86
N ASN A 34 -17.43 -3.02 8.35
CA ASN A 34 -17.09 -3.47 6.99
C ASN A 34 -18.37 -3.56 6.14
N TRP A 35 -18.24 -3.33 4.84
CA TRP A 35 -19.32 -3.63 3.90
C TRP A 35 -19.62 -5.13 3.90
N ALA A 36 -20.90 -5.51 3.80
CA ALA A 36 -21.33 -6.89 3.91
C ALA A 36 -20.58 -7.80 2.92
N GLY A 37 -19.89 -8.82 3.44
CA GLY A 37 -19.10 -9.77 2.63
C GLY A 37 -17.83 -9.18 1.99
N LYS A 38 -17.40 -7.96 2.36
CA LYS A 38 -16.26 -7.27 1.75
C LYS A 38 -15.28 -6.79 2.83
N THR A 39 -14.00 -6.65 2.48
CA THR A 39 -12.93 -6.17 3.39
C THR A 39 -12.77 -4.65 3.39
N VAL A 40 -13.71 -3.94 2.76
CA VAL A 40 -13.68 -2.48 2.63
C VAL A 40 -14.37 -1.86 3.85
N GLU A 41 -13.72 -0.87 4.47
CA GLU A 41 -14.27 -0.13 5.61
C GLU A 41 -15.56 0.60 5.19
N LYS A 42 -16.58 0.50 6.03
CA LYS A 42 -17.85 1.23 5.92
C LYS A 42 -17.93 2.21 7.08
N ARG A 43 -17.97 3.51 6.79
CA ARG A 43 -18.19 4.55 7.80
C ARG A 43 -19.62 5.05 7.70
N THR A 44 -20.33 4.96 8.82
CA THR A 44 -21.69 5.46 8.97
C THR A 44 -21.74 6.39 10.15
N GLY A 45 -22.51 7.46 10.07
CA GLY A 45 -22.73 8.33 11.21
C GLY A 45 -24.11 8.94 11.16
N GLN A 46 -24.50 9.59 12.26
CA GLN A 46 -25.81 10.21 12.38
C GLN A 46 -25.65 11.71 12.54
N ALA A 47 -26.35 12.48 11.71
CA ALA A 47 -26.41 13.93 11.86
C ALA A 47 -27.27 14.30 13.08
N SER A 48 -27.01 15.46 13.68
CA SER A 48 -27.78 15.92 14.84
C SER A 48 -29.27 16.06 14.49
N ARG A 49 -30.15 15.82 15.46
CA ARG A 49 -31.60 16.04 15.30
C ARG A 49 -31.94 17.49 14.91
N GLN A 50 -31.14 18.46 15.36
CA GLN A 50 -31.28 19.87 14.96
C GLN A 50 -31.01 20.09 13.46
N ASP A 51 -30.23 19.21 12.83
CA ASP A 51 -29.86 19.28 11.42
C ASP A 51 -30.80 18.45 10.52
N GLY A 52 -31.91 17.93 11.05
CA GLY A 52 -32.89 17.12 10.31
C GLY A 52 -32.80 15.61 10.55
N GLY A 53 -31.81 15.12 11.33
CA GLY A 53 -31.77 13.75 11.82
C GLY A 53 -31.66 12.64 10.76
N TYR A 54 -30.72 12.77 9.83
CA TYR A 54 -30.44 11.79 8.77
C TYR A 54 -29.19 10.93 9.06
N ALA A 55 -29.14 9.75 8.46
CA ALA A 55 -27.97 8.89 8.43
C ALA A 55 -27.03 9.33 7.30
N VAL A 56 -25.74 9.49 7.61
CA VAL A 56 -24.69 9.81 6.64
C VAL A 56 -23.84 8.58 6.41
N ILE A 57 -23.66 8.20 5.15
CA ILE A 57 -22.81 7.08 4.75
C ILE A 57 -21.66 7.62 3.91
N ASP A 58 -20.43 7.37 4.36
CA ASP A 58 -19.23 7.70 3.59
C ASP A 58 -18.98 6.58 2.57
N LEU A 59 -19.14 6.88 1.27
CA LEU A 59 -18.80 5.92 0.23
C LEU A 59 -17.28 5.92 0.01
N PRO A 60 -16.69 4.79 -0.42
CA PRO A 60 -15.30 4.78 -0.85
C PRO A 60 -15.02 5.85 -1.92
N GLY A 61 -13.80 6.39 -1.96
CA GLY A 61 -13.46 7.41 -2.96
C GLY A 61 -13.31 6.77 -4.34
N THR A 62 -13.95 7.33 -5.36
CA THR A 62 -14.02 6.73 -6.70
C THR A 62 -13.75 7.72 -7.81
N TYR A 63 -13.07 7.27 -8.87
CA TYR A 63 -12.77 8.13 -10.02
C TYR A 63 -13.85 8.09 -11.10
N SER A 64 -14.51 6.94 -11.26
CA SER A 64 -15.63 6.70 -12.16
C SER A 64 -16.66 5.79 -11.49
N LEU A 65 -17.87 5.73 -12.06
CA LEU A 65 -18.89 4.73 -11.73
C LEU A 65 -18.71 3.41 -12.50
N ASP A 66 -17.67 3.26 -13.32
CA ASP A 66 -17.40 2.07 -14.14
C ASP A 66 -16.75 0.90 -13.35
N ALA A 67 -16.71 0.99 -12.01
CA ALA A 67 -16.56 -0.16 -11.11
C ALA A 67 -15.28 -1.04 -11.30
N LEU A 68 -14.11 -0.41 -11.45
CA LEU A 68 -12.84 -1.11 -11.68
C LEU A 68 -12.30 -1.77 -10.39
N SER A 69 -12.42 -1.09 -9.25
CA SER A 69 -12.02 -1.62 -7.94
C SER A 69 -13.22 -2.12 -7.12
N GLN A 70 -12.96 -2.93 -6.08
CA GLN A 70 -14.01 -3.36 -5.14
C GLN A 70 -14.65 -2.16 -4.42
N GLU A 71 -13.86 -1.12 -4.15
CA GLU A 71 -14.31 0.15 -3.57
C GLU A 71 -15.23 0.90 -4.53
N GLU A 72 -14.84 0.97 -5.81
CA GLU A 72 -15.64 1.60 -6.86
C GLU A 72 -16.96 0.87 -7.10
N ARG A 73 -16.93 -0.47 -7.13
CA ARG A 73 -18.14 -1.30 -7.19
C ARG A 73 -19.07 -1.01 -6.03
N ILE A 74 -18.56 -0.92 -4.81
CA ILE A 74 -19.39 -0.60 -3.63
C ILE A 74 -20.06 0.76 -3.80
N ALA A 75 -19.32 1.79 -4.19
CA ALA A 75 -19.90 3.13 -4.34
C ALA A 75 -20.92 3.16 -5.49
N ALA A 76 -20.59 2.58 -6.65
CA ALA A 76 -21.48 2.50 -7.81
C ALA A 76 -22.76 1.72 -7.49
N ASP A 77 -22.65 0.51 -6.94
CA ASP A 77 -23.79 -0.32 -6.53
C ASP A 77 -24.66 0.40 -5.49
N PHE A 78 -24.04 1.12 -4.55
CA PHE A 78 -24.79 1.82 -3.51
C PHE A 78 -25.62 2.96 -4.10
N ILE A 79 -25.02 3.80 -4.95
CA ILE A 79 -25.74 4.91 -5.56
C ILE A 79 -26.78 4.38 -6.56
N LYS A 80 -26.45 3.38 -7.39
CA LYS A 80 -27.35 2.79 -8.40
C LYS A 80 -28.50 1.98 -7.79
N ASN A 81 -28.23 1.09 -6.82
CA ASN A 81 -29.22 0.10 -6.36
C ASN A 81 -29.86 0.44 -5.01
N TYR A 82 -29.12 1.03 -4.07
CA TYR A 82 -29.66 1.38 -2.74
C TYR A 82 -30.43 2.71 -2.73
N SER A 83 -30.28 3.54 -3.77
CA SER A 83 -31.04 4.78 -3.98
C SER A 83 -31.13 5.67 -2.73
N PRO A 84 -30.01 6.26 -2.27
CA PRO A 84 -30.03 7.20 -1.16
C PRO A 84 -30.97 8.38 -1.44
N ASP A 85 -31.59 8.95 -0.40
CA ASP A 85 -32.51 10.09 -0.53
C ASP A 85 -31.83 11.29 -1.19
N VAL A 86 -30.56 11.55 -0.82
CA VAL A 86 -29.71 12.58 -1.43
C VAL A 86 -28.27 12.07 -1.51
N THR A 87 -27.63 12.28 -2.66
CA THR A 87 -26.18 12.07 -2.84
C THR A 87 -25.43 13.40 -2.77
N VAL A 88 -24.57 13.58 -1.79
CA VAL A 88 -23.66 14.73 -1.71
C VAL A 88 -22.37 14.37 -2.44
N VAL A 89 -22.15 14.97 -3.61
CA VAL A 89 -20.95 14.76 -4.42
C VAL A 89 -19.92 15.82 -4.06
N VAL A 90 -18.76 15.37 -3.57
CA VAL A 90 -17.65 16.24 -3.15
C VAL A 90 -16.60 16.31 -4.26
N ALA A 91 -16.36 17.51 -4.76
CA ALA A 91 -15.35 17.85 -5.76
C ALA A 91 -14.33 18.85 -5.17
N SER A 92 -13.18 19.02 -5.83
CA SER A 92 -12.12 19.94 -5.40
C SER A 92 -12.13 21.22 -6.21
N ALA A 93 -12.20 22.36 -5.52
CA ALA A 93 -12.04 23.69 -6.11
C ALA A 93 -10.64 23.93 -6.69
N VAL A 94 -9.62 23.17 -6.26
CA VAL A 94 -8.24 23.28 -6.76
C VAL A 94 -8.07 22.59 -8.11
N SER A 95 -8.84 21.52 -8.33
CA SER A 95 -8.83 20.70 -9.55
C SER A 95 -10.26 20.43 -10.04
N PRO A 96 -11.02 21.49 -10.38
CA PRO A 96 -12.45 21.40 -10.62
C PRO A 96 -12.77 20.55 -11.85
N GLN A 97 -12.09 20.78 -12.98
CA GLN A 97 -12.31 20.02 -14.23
C GLN A 97 -12.19 18.51 -13.98
N ARG A 98 -11.09 18.08 -13.33
CA ARG A 98 -10.82 16.66 -13.03
C ARG A 98 -11.85 16.03 -12.09
N THR A 99 -12.25 16.75 -11.04
CA THR A 99 -13.15 16.20 -10.01
C THR A 99 -14.62 16.24 -10.43
N LEU A 100 -15.00 17.17 -11.32
CA LEU A 100 -16.33 17.24 -11.90
C LEU A 100 -16.61 16.12 -12.89
N HIS A 101 -15.61 15.48 -13.51
CA HIS A 101 -15.86 14.28 -14.32
C HIS A 101 -16.66 13.23 -13.55
N TYR A 102 -16.29 12.95 -12.30
CA TYR A 102 -17.05 12.02 -11.46
C TYR A 102 -18.47 12.54 -11.16
N ALA A 103 -18.63 13.85 -10.97
CA ALA A 103 -19.95 14.45 -10.77
C ALA A 103 -20.86 14.28 -12.00
N LEU A 104 -20.32 14.36 -13.22
CA LEU A 104 -21.09 14.10 -14.44
C LEU A 104 -21.64 12.67 -14.47
N ASP A 105 -20.86 11.68 -14.02
CA ASP A 105 -21.33 10.29 -13.98
C ASP A 105 -22.51 10.13 -13.00
N VAL A 106 -22.44 10.81 -11.85
CA VAL A 106 -23.54 10.81 -10.86
C VAL A 106 -24.76 11.57 -11.39
N ILE A 107 -24.56 12.69 -12.11
CA ILE A 107 -25.63 13.46 -12.78
C ILE A 107 -26.39 12.58 -13.79
N MET A 108 -25.68 11.73 -14.54
CA MET A 108 -26.29 10.81 -15.50
C MET A 108 -27.16 9.73 -14.83
N LEU A 109 -27.04 9.48 -13.52
CA LEU A 109 -27.95 8.59 -12.81
C LEU A 109 -29.34 9.20 -12.58
N GLN A 110 -29.49 10.51 -12.77
CA GLN A 110 -30.76 11.24 -12.60
C GLN A 110 -31.38 11.05 -11.20
N LYS A 111 -30.53 11.01 -10.17
CA LYS A 111 -30.92 10.87 -8.76
C LYS A 111 -30.67 12.18 -7.99
N PRO A 112 -31.41 12.43 -6.88
CA PRO A 112 -31.25 13.65 -6.12
C PRO A 112 -29.83 13.86 -5.61
N MET A 113 -29.25 15.04 -5.86
CA MET A 113 -27.88 15.32 -5.46
C MET A 113 -27.59 16.77 -5.11
N VAL A 114 -26.56 16.97 -4.29
CA VAL A 114 -25.98 18.29 -3.97
C VAL A 114 -24.49 18.23 -4.31
N LEU A 115 -23.99 19.21 -5.04
CA LEU A 115 -22.58 19.30 -5.42
C LEU A 115 -21.82 20.22 -4.46
N VAL A 116 -20.67 19.76 -3.97
CA VAL A 116 -19.85 20.49 -3.02
C VAL A 116 -18.43 20.67 -3.58
N MET A 117 -18.08 21.90 -3.92
CA MET A 117 -16.73 22.32 -4.30
C MET A 117 -15.93 22.65 -3.03
N ASN A 118 -15.15 21.70 -2.53
CA ASN A 118 -14.34 21.86 -1.33
C ASN A 118 -12.95 22.45 -1.63
N MET A 119 -12.16 22.79 -0.60
CA MET A 119 -10.82 23.39 -0.72
C MET A 119 -10.82 24.82 -1.29
N ALA A 120 -11.90 25.57 -1.06
CA ALA A 120 -12.03 26.95 -1.52
C ALA A 120 -10.90 27.87 -1.02
N ASP A 121 -10.33 27.62 0.17
CA ASP A 121 -9.23 28.42 0.71
C ASP A 121 -7.92 28.23 -0.06
N ILE A 122 -7.66 27.01 -0.54
CA ILE A 122 -6.49 26.71 -1.37
C ILE A 122 -6.69 27.29 -2.77
N ALA A 123 -7.89 27.14 -3.35
CA ALA A 123 -8.23 27.71 -4.65
C ALA A 123 -8.08 29.24 -4.66
N ARG A 124 -8.63 29.94 -3.65
CA ARG A 124 -8.45 31.39 -3.47
C ARG A 124 -6.98 31.77 -3.30
N GLY A 125 -6.20 30.97 -2.56
CA GLY A 125 -4.76 31.16 -2.41
C GLY A 125 -3.96 31.01 -3.71
N ASN A 126 -4.49 30.27 -4.68
CA ASN A 126 -3.94 30.10 -6.03
C ASN A 126 -4.55 31.08 -7.05
N SER A 127 -5.28 32.10 -6.60
CA SER A 127 -6.02 33.06 -7.44
C SER A 127 -7.03 32.40 -8.40
N GLN A 128 -7.56 31.21 -8.04
CA GLN A 128 -8.60 30.54 -8.81
C GLN A 128 -9.97 31.01 -8.32
N HIS A 129 -10.77 31.53 -9.25
CA HIS A 129 -12.17 31.90 -9.02
C HIS A 129 -13.08 30.92 -9.77
N LEU A 130 -14.06 30.37 -9.05
CA LEU A 130 -15.03 29.43 -9.58
C LEU A 130 -16.40 30.10 -9.66
N ASP A 131 -17.00 30.03 -10.84
CA ASP A 131 -18.38 30.46 -11.04
C ASP A 131 -19.33 29.32 -10.65
N VAL A 132 -19.63 29.27 -9.35
CA VAL A 132 -20.50 28.25 -8.74
C VAL A 132 -21.93 28.35 -9.27
N GLU A 133 -22.37 29.55 -9.63
CA GLU A 133 -23.73 29.80 -10.11
C GLU A 133 -23.91 29.26 -11.53
N ASN A 134 -22.93 29.47 -12.42
CA ASN A 134 -22.93 28.86 -13.76
C ASN A 134 -22.92 27.33 -13.69
N ILE A 135 -22.10 26.73 -12.82
CA ILE A 135 -22.08 25.27 -12.62
C ILE A 135 -23.46 24.80 -12.15
N SER A 136 -24.10 25.51 -11.22
CA SER A 136 -25.44 25.17 -10.72
C SER A 136 -26.51 25.24 -11.82
N GLN A 137 -26.47 26.27 -12.67
CA GLN A 137 -27.40 26.39 -13.80
C GLN A 137 -27.19 25.30 -14.86
N LYS A 138 -25.93 24.98 -15.20
CA LYS A 138 -25.58 23.93 -16.17
C LYS A 138 -25.94 22.52 -15.69
N THR A 139 -25.69 22.22 -14.41
CA THR A 139 -25.95 20.90 -13.82
C THR A 139 -27.38 20.73 -13.33
N GLY A 140 -28.10 21.82 -13.06
CA GLY A 140 -29.45 21.81 -12.50
C GLY A 140 -29.52 21.45 -11.01
N VAL A 141 -28.38 21.38 -10.31
CA VAL A 141 -28.32 21.01 -8.88
C VAL A 141 -27.70 22.11 -8.04
N PRO A 142 -28.01 22.19 -6.73
CA PRO A 142 -27.36 23.13 -5.82
C PRO A 142 -25.85 22.86 -5.76
N VAL A 143 -25.06 23.91 -5.97
CA VAL A 143 -23.59 23.86 -5.87
C VAL A 143 -23.14 24.76 -4.73
N LEU A 144 -22.32 24.22 -3.83
CA LEU A 144 -21.77 24.94 -2.69
C LEU A 144 -20.25 25.00 -2.80
N LEU A 145 -19.65 26.15 -2.53
CA LEU A 145 -18.21 26.32 -2.41
C LEU A 145 -17.85 26.43 -0.93
N LEU A 146 -16.96 25.56 -0.42
CA LEU A 146 -16.61 25.56 1.00
C LEU A 146 -15.15 25.18 1.30
N SER A 147 -14.71 25.50 2.53
CA SER A 147 -13.44 25.05 3.10
C SER A 147 -13.68 24.24 4.37
N ALA A 148 -13.77 22.91 4.21
CA ALA A 148 -14.05 22.00 5.32
C ALA A 148 -12.94 22.02 6.40
N SER A 149 -11.68 22.25 6.01
CA SER A 149 -10.52 22.34 6.92
C SER A 149 -10.63 23.53 7.89
N ARG A 150 -11.21 24.65 7.44
CA ARG A 150 -11.42 25.86 8.24
C ARG A 150 -12.77 25.91 8.95
N LYS A 151 -13.59 24.85 8.80
CA LYS A 151 -14.98 24.78 9.29
C LYS A 151 -15.86 25.94 8.84
N GLN A 152 -15.50 26.61 7.74
CA GLN A 152 -16.30 27.69 7.16
C GLN A 152 -17.44 27.09 6.31
N GLU A 153 -18.60 27.76 6.30
CA GLU A 153 -19.75 27.44 5.43
C GLU A 153 -20.38 26.03 5.64
N LEU A 154 -19.95 25.26 6.65
CA LEU A 154 -20.55 23.96 6.99
C LEU A 154 -22.03 24.05 7.38
N GLY A 155 -22.47 25.18 7.95
CA GLY A 155 -23.89 25.43 8.23
C GLY A 155 -24.73 25.48 6.96
N GLN A 156 -24.19 26.06 5.88
CA GLN A 156 -24.87 26.13 4.58
C GLN A 156 -25.01 24.74 3.96
N LEU A 157 -23.99 23.88 4.08
CA LEU A 157 -24.08 22.49 3.63
C LEU A 157 -25.21 21.73 4.35
N LYS A 158 -25.31 21.87 5.67
CA LYS A 158 -26.37 21.23 6.44
C LYS A 158 -27.77 21.71 6.02
N GLN A 159 -27.92 23.01 5.78
CA GLN A 159 -29.17 23.60 5.29
C GLN A 159 -29.53 23.11 3.89
N ALA A 160 -28.56 23.05 2.97
CA ALA A 160 -28.77 22.55 1.61
C ALA A 160 -29.18 21.06 1.60
N ILE A 161 -28.56 20.23 2.44
CA ILE A 161 -28.96 18.82 2.59
C ILE A 161 -30.39 18.74 3.14
N ALA A 162 -30.72 19.50 4.20
CA ALA A 162 -32.05 19.50 4.78
C ALA A 162 -33.13 19.97 3.78
N GLN A 163 -32.80 20.94 2.92
CA GLN A 163 -33.67 21.38 1.84
C GLN A 163 -33.80 20.33 0.75
N ALA A 164 -32.70 19.70 0.34
CA ALA A 164 -32.70 18.63 -0.66
C ALA A 164 -33.48 17.39 -0.19
N LEU A 165 -33.48 17.08 1.11
CA LEU A 165 -34.31 16.01 1.67
C LEU A 165 -35.81 16.32 1.61
N LYS A 166 -36.20 17.61 1.64
CA LYS A 166 -37.60 18.05 1.51
C LYS A 166 -38.04 18.18 0.06
N VAL A 167 -37.19 18.76 -0.77
CA VAL A 167 -37.41 19.01 -2.20
C VAL A 167 -36.21 18.44 -2.95
N PRO A 168 -36.27 17.17 -3.38
CA PRO A 168 -35.14 16.48 -4.00
C PRO A 168 -34.72 17.16 -5.32
N PRO A 169 -33.52 17.75 -5.39
CA PRO A 169 -33.04 18.38 -6.62
C PRO A 169 -32.62 17.31 -7.62
N VAL A 170 -33.38 17.14 -8.69
CA VAL A 170 -33.04 16.20 -9.78
C VAL A 170 -32.10 16.90 -10.77
N PRO A 171 -30.96 16.28 -11.14
CA PRO A 171 -30.04 16.86 -12.10
C PRO A 171 -30.67 17.12 -13.47
N LYS A 172 -30.14 18.12 -14.18
CA LYS A 172 -30.49 18.34 -15.59
C LYS A 172 -30.00 17.15 -16.43
N HIS A 173 -30.75 16.79 -17.47
CA HIS A 173 -30.31 15.80 -18.44
C HIS A 173 -29.27 16.40 -19.39
N ILE A 174 -27.99 16.10 -19.16
CA ILE A 174 -26.85 16.74 -19.85
C ILE A 174 -26.39 16.02 -21.12
N VAL A 175 -26.82 14.79 -21.36
CA VAL A 175 -26.33 13.96 -22.49
C VAL A 175 -26.56 14.64 -23.86
N PRO A 176 -27.68 15.33 -24.14
CA PRO A 176 -27.86 16.04 -25.40
C PRO A 176 -26.85 17.18 -25.60
N GLU A 177 -26.49 17.89 -24.53
CA GLU A 177 -25.47 18.94 -24.55
C GLU A 177 -24.09 18.33 -24.78
N LEU A 178 -23.77 17.21 -24.12
CA LEU A 178 -22.53 16.47 -24.35
C LEU A 178 -22.42 15.96 -25.80
N ALA A 179 -23.49 15.35 -26.32
CA ALA A 179 -23.56 14.84 -27.68
C ALA A 179 -23.43 15.95 -28.75
N SER A 180 -23.75 17.20 -28.40
CA SER A 180 -23.56 18.34 -29.29
C SER A 180 -22.09 18.63 -29.60
N GLY A 181 -21.18 18.24 -28.70
CA GLY A 181 -19.73 18.36 -28.87
C GLY A 181 -19.08 17.25 -29.70
N LEU A 182 -19.83 16.24 -30.13
CA LEU A 182 -19.32 15.16 -30.99
C LEU A 182 -19.17 15.65 -32.44
N PRO A 183 -18.20 15.11 -33.21
CA PRO A 183 -18.12 15.35 -34.66
C PRO A 183 -19.43 14.96 -35.37
N GLU A 184 -19.80 15.69 -36.43
CA GLU A 184 -21.08 15.52 -37.14
C GLU A 184 -21.40 14.07 -37.54
N GLY A 185 -20.41 13.31 -38.04
CA GLY A 185 -20.60 11.90 -38.39
C GLY A 185 -20.95 11.02 -37.18
N LEU A 186 -20.27 11.24 -36.06
CA LEU A 186 -20.48 10.48 -34.82
C LEU A 186 -21.78 10.89 -34.13
N LYS A 187 -22.12 12.19 -34.18
CA LYS A 187 -23.37 12.75 -33.64
C LYS A 187 -24.60 12.18 -34.37
N ARG A 188 -24.55 12.04 -35.69
CA ARG A 188 -25.60 11.37 -36.49
C ARG A 188 -25.74 9.91 -36.09
N SER A 189 -24.62 9.20 -35.95
CA SER A 189 -24.58 7.79 -35.53
C SER A 189 -25.14 7.60 -34.11
N PHE A 190 -24.78 8.48 -33.18
CA PHE A 190 -25.33 8.52 -31.83
C PHE A 190 -26.86 8.71 -31.86
N THR A 191 -27.35 9.70 -32.61
CA THR A 191 -28.78 10.01 -32.67
C THR A 191 -29.59 8.87 -33.30
N ALA A 192 -29.07 8.26 -34.37
CA ALA A 192 -29.69 7.10 -35.01
C ALA A 192 -29.76 5.90 -34.06
N LEU A 193 -28.67 5.60 -33.37
CA LEU A 193 -28.61 4.49 -32.42
C LEU A 193 -29.54 4.71 -31.22
N VAL A 194 -29.60 5.94 -30.68
CA VAL A 194 -30.56 6.31 -29.61
C VAL A 194 -32.00 6.07 -30.06
N GLN A 195 -32.36 6.49 -31.28
CA GLN A 195 -33.71 6.30 -31.81
C GLN A 195 -34.03 4.82 -31.94
N GLN A 196 -33.12 4.03 -32.51
CA GLN A 196 -33.29 2.58 -32.65
C GLN A 196 -33.45 1.88 -31.28
N VAL A 197 -32.65 2.26 -30.28
CA VAL A 197 -32.79 1.73 -28.92
C VAL A 197 -34.17 2.09 -28.34
N CYS A 198 -34.66 3.31 -28.54
CA CYS A 198 -36.01 3.71 -28.10
C CYS A 198 -37.08 2.83 -28.76
N ASP A 199 -36.98 2.61 -30.07
CA ASP A 199 -37.98 1.87 -30.85
C ASP A 199 -38.01 0.37 -30.49
N VAL A 200 -36.85 -0.23 -30.23
CA VAL A 200 -36.74 -1.68 -29.96
C VAL A 200 -36.99 -2.04 -28.49
N SER A 201 -36.44 -1.26 -27.55
CA SER A 201 -36.50 -1.60 -26.12
C SER A 201 -37.68 -0.99 -25.36
N GLY A 202 -38.35 0.01 -25.94
CA GLY A 202 -39.35 0.82 -25.26
C GLY A 202 -38.76 1.71 -24.15
N PHE A 203 -37.44 1.89 -24.09
CA PHE A 203 -36.81 2.82 -23.16
C PHE A 203 -37.20 4.26 -23.45
N THR A 204 -37.29 5.08 -22.39
CA THR A 204 -37.45 6.52 -22.54
C THR A 204 -36.24 7.09 -23.28
N ARG A 205 -36.46 8.16 -24.05
CA ARG A 205 -35.38 8.84 -24.79
C ARG A 205 -34.17 9.16 -23.90
N MET A 206 -34.42 9.69 -22.71
CA MET A 206 -33.38 9.98 -21.72
C MET A 206 -32.56 8.74 -21.34
N ARG A 207 -33.23 7.60 -21.08
CA ARG A 207 -32.55 6.34 -20.72
C ARG A 207 -31.74 5.79 -21.88
N SER A 208 -32.27 5.86 -23.10
CA SER A 208 -31.56 5.45 -24.32
C SER A 208 -30.32 6.31 -24.58
N GLU A 209 -30.44 7.63 -24.41
CA GLU A 209 -29.31 8.57 -24.54
C GLU A 209 -28.20 8.25 -23.53
N ILE A 210 -28.55 8.03 -22.25
CA ILE A 210 -27.58 7.66 -21.21
C ILE A 210 -26.92 6.32 -21.52
N LEU A 211 -27.71 5.30 -21.92
CA LEU A 211 -27.20 3.96 -22.23
C LEU A 211 -26.19 4.01 -23.38
N VAL A 212 -26.54 4.65 -24.49
CA VAL A 212 -25.66 4.77 -25.66
C VAL A 212 -24.40 5.56 -25.30
N TRP A 213 -24.55 6.68 -24.58
CA TRP A 213 -23.42 7.49 -24.14
C TRP A 213 -22.45 6.70 -23.25
N LYS A 214 -22.97 5.98 -22.25
CA LYS A 214 -22.16 5.14 -21.34
C LYS A 214 -21.47 3.99 -22.06
N ALA A 215 -22.10 3.37 -23.04
CA ALA A 215 -21.44 2.36 -23.86
C ALA A 215 -20.29 2.95 -24.71
N MET A 216 -20.46 4.18 -25.23
CA MET A 216 -19.41 4.89 -25.96
C MET A 216 -18.23 5.29 -25.06
N GLU A 217 -18.45 5.45 -23.75
CA GLU A 217 -17.39 5.70 -22.76
C GLU A 217 -16.54 4.47 -22.43
N GLY A 218 -17.03 3.28 -22.74
CA GLY A 218 -16.35 2.03 -22.37
C GLY A 218 -17.10 1.15 -21.38
N GLY A 219 -18.33 1.49 -21.00
CA GLY A 219 -19.14 0.68 -20.08
C GLY A 219 -19.44 -0.71 -20.65
N GLU A 220 -18.84 -1.76 -20.08
CA GLU A 220 -19.04 -3.15 -20.52
C GLU A 220 -20.49 -3.61 -20.33
N GLU A 221 -21.09 -3.29 -19.18
CA GLU A 221 -22.49 -3.62 -18.88
C GLU A 221 -23.44 -2.96 -19.89
N GLU A 222 -23.23 -1.68 -20.18
CA GLU A 222 -24.01 -0.93 -21.16
C GLU A 222 -23.81 -1.43 -22.60
N ARG A 223 -22.58 -1.85 -22.95
CA ARG A 223 -22.28 -2.48 -24.25
C ARG A 223 -22.97 -3.84 -24.41
N ASP A 224 -23.02 -4.64 -23.36
CA ASP A 224 -23.71 -5.93 -23.37
C ASP A 224 -25.22 -5.73 -23.54
N ILE A 225 -25.80 -4.74 -22.84
CA ILE A 225 -27.20 -4.36 -23.01
C ILE A 225 -27.45 -3.92 -24.46
N LEU A 226 -26.63 -3.02 -25.03
CA LEU A 226 -26.80 -2.58 -26.42
C LEU A 226 -26.69 -3.74 -27.41
N ARG A 227 -25.70 -4.63 -27.24
CA ARG A 227 -25.53 -5.80 -28.12
C ARG A 227 -26.76 -6.71 -28.09
N SER A 228 -27.35 -6.90 -26.92
CA SER A 228 -28.58 -7.70 -26.77
C SER A 228 -29.82 -7.01 -27.36
N THR A 229 -29.81 -5.68 -27.46
CA THR A 229 -30.97 -4.88 -27.90
C THR A 229 -30.95 -4.62 -29.41
N VAL A 230 -29.82 -4.17 -29.96
CA VAL A 230 -29.70 -3.68 -31.35
C VAL A 230 -28.67 -4.43 -32.19
N GLY A 231 -28.00 -5.45 -31.65
CA GLY A 231 -27.14 -6.36 -32.42
C GLY A 231 -25.91 -5.67 -33.04
N GLU A 232 -25.67 -5.93 -34.33
CA GLU A 232 -24.48 -5.46 -35.08
C GLU A 232 -24.47 -3.94 -35.32
N ASP A 233 -25.62 -3.26 -35.25
CA ASP A 233 -25.70 -1.80 -35.46
C ASP A 233 -24.96 -1.00 -34.37
N ALA A 234 -24.72 -1.62 -33.20
CA ALA A 234 -23.92 -1.07 -32.11
C ALA A 234 -22.43 -1.45 -32.17
N ALA A 235 -21.97 -2.22 -33.17
CA ALA A 235 -20.59 -2.74 -33.22
C ALA A 235 -19.53 -1.63 -33.23
N TRP A 236 -19.84 -0.47 -33.84
CA TRP A 236 -18.92 0.67 -33.89
C TRP A 236 -18.64 1.27 -32.50
N VAL A 237 -19.57 1.14 -31.55
CA VAL A 237 -19.41 1.63 -30.17
C VAL A 237 -18.30 0.88 -29.42
N GLN A 238 -17.98 -0.34 -29.85
CA GLN A 238 -16.94 -1.18 -29.26
C GLN A 238 -15.52 -0.80 -29.71
N ASN A 239 -15.38 0.06 -30.73
CA ASN A 239 -14.07 0.47 -31.22
C ASN A 239 -13.51 1.62 -30.36
N ASP A 240 -12.90 1.24 -29.23
CA ASP A 240 -12.37 2.18 -28.23
C ASP A 240 -11.39 3.20 -28.82
N LEU A 241 -10.58 2.79 -29.81
CA LEU A 241 -9.58 3.65 -30.46
C LEU A 241 -10.21 4.77 -31.28
N LEU A 242 -11.43 4.57 -31.77
CA LEU A 242 -12.12 5.54 -32.63
C LEU A 242 -13.16 6.38 -31.87
N VAL A 243 -13.81 5.82 -30.84
CA VAL A 243 -14.96 6.47 -30.19
C VAL A 243 -14.59 7.22 -28.92
N GLN A 244 -13.84 6.58 -28.00
CA GLN A 244 -13.56 7.16 -26.69
C GLN A 244 -12.85 8.53 -26.74
N PRO A 245 -11.87 8.79 -27.65
CA PRO A 245 -11.21 10.09 -27.69
C PRO A 245 -12.17 11.26 -27.91
N TYR A 246 -13.18 11.09 -28.77
CA TYR A 246 -14.18 12.13 -29.06
C TYR A 246 -15.18 12.29 -27.92
N VAL A 247 -15.57 11.19 -27.26
CA VAL A 247 -16.45 11.24 -26.08
C VAL A 247 -15.77 11.99 -24.95
N GLN A 248 -14.50 11.68 -24.68
CA GLN A 248 -13.71 12.40 -23.69
C GLN A 248 -13.58 13.87 -24.06
N GLN A 249 -13.24 14.19 -25.32
CA GLN A 249 -13.16 15.58 -25.79
C GLN A 249 -14.47 16.34 -25.59
N ALA A 250 -15.62 15.73 -25.88
CA ALA A 250 -16.93 16.34 -25.67
C ALA A 250 -17.23 16.59 -24.18
N ARG A 251 -16.87 15.65 -23.28
CA ARG A 251 -16.96 15.87 -21.82
C ARG A 251 -16.07 17.02 -21.35
N TYR A 252 -14.83 17.05 -21.81
CA TYR A 252 -13.88 18.12 -21.48
C TYR A 252 -14.40 19.48 -21.93
N GLY A 253 -14.90 19.59 -23.16
CA GLY A 253 -15.47 20.83 -23.70
C GLY A 253 -16.69 21.31 -22.90
N TRP A 254 -17.60 20.41 -22.53
CA TRP A 254 -18.75 20.77 -21.69
C TRP A 254 -18.33 21.27 -20.31
N LEU A 255 -17.33 20.63 -19.69
CA LEU A 255 -16.79 21.05 -18.40
C LEU A 255 -16.09 22.41 -18.46
N GLU A 256 -15.34 22.69 -19.53
CA GLU A 256 -14.73 24.01 -19.74
C GLU A 256 -15.79 25.10 -19.86
N GLU A 257 -16.88 24.82 -20.57
CA GLU A 257 -18.01 25.76 -20.69
C GLU A 257 -18.72 25.97 -19.34
N ALA A 258 -18.93 24.89 -18.57
CA ALA A 258 -19.56 24.96 -17.25
C ALA A 258 -18.67 25.68 -16.21
N LEU A 259 -17.34 25.59 -16.34
CA LEU A 259 -16.39 26.29 -15.47
C LEU A 259 -16.15 27.75 -15.87
N GLY A 260 -16.50 28.13 -17.10
CA GLY A 260 -16.31 29.47 -17.65
C GLY A 260 -14.88 29.78 -18.06
N THR A 261 -14.72 30.75 -18.98
CA THR A 261 -13.42 31.20 -19.54
C THR A 261 -12.46 31.82 -18.52
N GLY A 262 -12.91 32.05 -17.28
CA GLY A 262 -12.12 32.60 -16.18
C GLY A 262 -11.41 31.56 -15.29
N SER A 263 -11.68 30.26 -15.47
CA SER A 263 -10.94 29.19 -14.79
C SER A 263 -9.58 29.01 -15.46
N THR A 264 -8.72 30.03 -15.34
CA THR A 264 -7.33 29.98 -15.79
C THR A 264 -6.67 28.70 -15.27
N ALA A 265 -6.00 27.99 -16.18
CA ALA A 265 -5.09 26.90 -15.84
C ALA A 265 -4.23 27.34 -14.64
N PRO A 266 -3.94 26.45 -13.67
CA PRO A 266 -3.40 26.85 -12.39
C PRO A 266 -2.22 27.79 -12.57
N ALA A 267 -2.30 29.00 -12.00
CA ALA A 267 -1.11 29.83 -11.82
C ALA A 267 -0.04 28.92 -11.20
N SER A 268 1.12 28.84 -11.84
CA SER A 268 2.18 27.87 -11.55
C SER A 268 2.46 27.82 -10.04
N SER A 269 1.83 26.87 -9.35
CA SER A 269 2.09 26.67 -7.94
C SER A 269 3.58 26.34 -7.80
N LYS A 270 4.24 26.84 -6.75
CA LYS A 270 5.68 26.60 -6.49
C LYS A 270 6.06 25.11 -6.55
N THR A 271 5.08 24.22 -6.44
CA THR A 271 5.11 22.77 -6.69
C THR A 271 5.70 22.39 -8.06
N VAL A 272 5.41 23.13 -9.14
CA VAL A 272 5.89 22.86 -10.51
C VAL A 272 7.42 23.03 -10.62
N SER A 273 8.02 23.89 -9.79
CA SER A 273 9.47 24.16 -9.83
C SER A 273 10.29 22.97 -9.31
N TYR A 274 9.87 22.35 -8.21
CA TYR A 274 10.57 21.19 -7.65
C TYR A 274 10.34 19.91 -8.48
N ASP A 275 9.13 19.74 -9.00
CA ASP A 275 8.77 18.57 -9.81
C ASP A 275 9.60 18.50 -11.10
N ARG A 276 10.08 19.63 -11.66
CA ARG A 276 11.00 19.63 -12.81
C ARG A 276 12.30 18.86 -12.55
N TRP A 277 12.83 18.92 -11.33
CA TRP A 277 14.06 18.20 -10.97
C TRP A 277 13.76 16.82 -10.39
N LEU A 278 12.75 16.75 -9.52
CA LEU A 278 12.37 15.51 -8.83
C LEU A 278 11.71 14.47 -9.75
N LEU A 279 11.02 14.87 -10.81
CA LEU A 279 10.42 13.93 -11.79
C LEU A 279 11.33 13.67 -12.99
N HIS A 280 12.49 14.32 -13.08
CA HIS A 280 13.42 14.08 -14.17
C HIS A 280 13.94 12.63 -14.11
N PRO A 281 14.02 11.88 -15.23
CA PRO A 281 14.37 10.46 -15.20
C PRO A 281 15.70 10.14 -14.49
N PHE A 282 16.71 10.99 -14.67
CA PHE A 282 18.02 10.83 -14.03
C PHE A 282 18.14 11.59 -12.69
N ALA A 283 17.97 12.92 -12.70
CA ALA A 283 18.07 13.73 -11.49
C ALA A 283 17.04 13.34 -10.41
N GLY A 284 15.82 12.95 -10.80
CA GLY A 284 14.80 12.43 -9.91
C GLY A 284 15.18 11.09 -9.27
N ALA A 285 15.74 10.16 -10.06
CA ALA A 285 16.25 8.90 -9.53
C ALA A 285 17.43 9.11 -8.55
N LEU A 286 18.34 10.04 -8.86
CA LEU A 286 19.44 10.41 -7.98
C LEU A 286 18.94 11.09 -6.69
N ALA A 287 17.99 12.01 -6.80
CA ALA A 287 17.34 12.66 -5.66
C ALA A 287 16.63 11.63 -4.77
N MET A 288 15.93 10.67 -5.38
CA MET A 288 15.25 9.59 -4.67
C MET A 288 16.24 8.67 -3.95
N ALA A 289 17.32 8.26 -4.62
CA ALA A 289 18.40 7.51 -3.99
C ALA A 289 19.03 8.30 -2.83
N GLY A 290 19.23 9.61 -2.99
CA GLY A 290 19.74 10.50 -1.95
C GLY A 290 18.79 10.63 -0.75
N ILE A 291 17.49 10.79 -0.99
CA ILE A 291 16.46 10.85 0.06
C ILE A 291 16.36 9.51 0.79
N LEU A 292 16.40 8.39 0.07
CA LEU A 292 16.42 7.06 0.66
C LEU A 292 17.69 6.86 1.50
N LEU A 293 18.86 7.22 0.97
CA LEU A 293 20.12 7.13 1.69
C LEU A 293 20.09 7.99 2.96
N LEU A 294 19.60 9.22 2.86
CA LEU A 294 19.41 10.10 4.01
C LEU A 294 18.47 9.47 5.04
N SER A 295 17.37 8.87 4.61
CA SER A 295 16.42 8.19 5.51
C SER A 295 17.08 7.04 6.28
N ILE A 296 17.94 6.26 5.61
CA ILE A 296 18.71 5.18 6.21
C ILE A 296 19.73 5.76 7.19
N ILE A 297 20.50 6.78 6.79
CA ILE A 297 21.49 7.44 7.66
C ILE A 297 20.83 7.99 8.92
N VAL A 298 19.69 8.68 8.81
CA VAL A 298 18.96 9.21 9.97
C VAL A 298 18.41 8.06 10.84
N GLY A 299 17.83 7.04 10.21
CA GLY A 299 17.31 5.85 10.89
C GLY A 299 18.37 5.12 11.72
N PHE A 300 19.54 4.87 11.13
CA PHE A 300 20.66 4.24 11.82
C PHE A 300 21.33 5.20 12.81
N GLY A 301 21.59 6.45 12.43
CA GLY A 301 22.30 7.41 13.27
C GLY A 301 21.56 7.75 14.56
N LEU A 302 20.23 7.85 14.52
CA LEU A 302 19.42 8.13 15.71
C LEU A 302 18.90 6.86 16.37
N GLY A 303 18.38 5.92 15.59
CA GLY A 303 17.69 4.74 16.12
C GLY A 303 18.64 3.69 16.72
N PHE A 304 19.76 3.40 16.06
CA PHE A 304 20.64 2.30 16.42
C PHE A 304 21.41 2.53 17.74
N PRO A 305 21.97 3.72 18.04
CA PRO A 305 22.64 3.95 19.32
C PRO A 305 21.70 3.82 20.51
N LEU A 306 20.44 4.28 20.38
CA LEU A 306 19.43 4.11 21.43
C LEU A 306 19.06 2.63 21.59
N ALA A 307 18.86 1.91 20.49
CA ALA A 307 18.60 0.47 20.50
C ALA A 307 19.70 -0.31 21.23
N LEU A 308 20.97 0.00 20.92
CA LEU A 308 22.12 -0.64 21.55
C LEU A 308 22.18 -0.37 23.06
N LYS A 309 21.97 0.89 23.49
CA LYS A 309 21.96 1.23 24.92
C LYS A 309 20.88 0.45 25.66
N ILE A 310 19.66 0.40 25.14
CA ILE A 310 18.57 -0.38 25.74
C ILE A 310 18.92 -1.87 25.80
N GLY A 311 19.48 -2.42 24.73
CA GLY A 311 19.91 -3.83 24.69
C GLY A 311 20.99 -4.14 25.72
N GLN A 312 22.01 -3.29 25.85
CA GLN A 312 23.08 -3.42 26.84
C GLN A 312 22.55 -3.31 28.27
N THR A 313 21.68 -2.33 28.55
CA THR A 313 21.03 -2.19 29.85
C THR A 313 20.17 -3.40 30.18
N SER A 314 19.41 -3.92 29.21
CA SER A 314 18.61 -5.13 29.36
C SER A 314 19.48 -6.35 29.70
N GLN A 315 20.62 -6.52 29.05
CA GLN A 315 21.55 -7.63 29.33
C GLN A 315 22.22 -7.50 30.70
N ALA A 316 22.60 -6.28 31.10
CA ALA A 316 23.16 -6.03 32.43
C ALA A 316 22.14 -6.38 33.54
N LEU A 317 20.89 -5.99 33.36
CA LEU A 317 19.80 -6.34 34.28
C LEU A 317 19.49 -7.84 34.28
N GLU A 318 19.60 -8.53 33.13
CA GLU A 318 19.46 -9.99 33.04
C GLU A 318 20.50 -10.71 33.90
N ALA A 319 21.76 -10.28 33.83
CA ALA A 319 22.86 -10.88 34.58
C ALA A 319 22.62 -10.77 36.09
N ILE A 320 22.11 -9.63 36.55
CA ILE A 320 21.76 -9.40 37.96
C ILE A 320 20.57 -10.29 38.36
N ALA A 321 19.50 -10.30 37.55
CA ALA A 321 18.28 -11.04 37.86
C ALA A 321 18.47 -12.57 37.80
N SER A 322 19.33 -13.06 36.91
CA SER A 322 19.64 -14.49 36.78
C SER A 322 20.63 -15.02 37.82
N ALA A 323 21.31 -14.14 38.57
CA ALA A 323 22.24 -14.53 39.63
C ALA A 323 21.55 -15.28 40.79
N GLY A 324 20.25 -15.04 41.00
CA GLY A 324 19.44 -15.74 42.01
C GLY A 324 18.91 -17.09 41.58
N ILE A 325 19.13 -17.52 40.31
CA ILE A 325 18.62 -18.79 39.79
C ILE A 325 19.72 -19.87 39.90
N PRO A 326 19.48 -20.95 40.67
CA PRO A 326 20.41 -22.07 40.78
C PRO A 326 20.80 -22.67 39.42
N GLN A 327 22.06 -23.08 39.24
CA GLN A 327 22.58 -23.54 37.94
C GLN A 327 21.99 -24.89 37.49
N ASP A 328 21.50 -25.71 38.42
CA ASP A 328 20.85 -27.00 38.21
C ASP A 328 19.44 -26.87 37.60
N MET A 329 18.79 -25.71 37.74
CA MET A 329 17.47 -25.45 37.17
C MET A 329 17.53 -25.03 35.69
N ILE A 330 18.03 -25.92 34.82
CA ILE A 330 18.24 -25.66 33.39
C ILE A 330 16.98 -25.14 32.69
N VAL A 331 15.82 -25.74 32.98
CA VAL A 331 14.53 -25.35 32.37
C VAL A 331 14.10 -23.96 32.84
N THR A 332 14.11 -23.70 34.14
CA THR A 332 13.71 -22.41 34.72
C THR A 332 14.61 -21.29 34.21
N LYS A 333 15.91 -21.54 34.15
CA LYS A 333 16.89 -20.59 33.62
C LYS A 333 16.67 -20.33 32.13
N ALA A 334 16.44 -21.37 31.32
CA ALA A 334 16.14 -21.23 29.89
C ALA A 334 14.84 -20.45 29.63
N LEU A 335 13.77 -20.72 30.39
CA LEU A 335 12.50 -20.01 30.27
C LEU A 335 12.64 -18.53 30.70
N PHE A 336 13.34 -18.26 31.81
CA PHE A 336 13.62 -16.92 32.27
C PHE A 336 14.44 -16.13 31.24
N THR A 337 15.58 -16.67 30.81
CA THR A 337 16.44 -16.05 29.81
C THR A 337 15.69 -15.84 28.49
N GLY A 338 14.90 -16.82 28.06
CA GLY A 338 14.08 -16.72 26.86
C GLY A 338 13.05 -15.59 26.91
N THR A 339 12.35 -15.46 28.04
CA THR A 339 11.36 -14.39 28.27
C THR A 339 12.06 -13.03 28.32
N TRP A 340 13.13 -12.92 29.12
CA TRP A 340 13.85 -11.66 29.33
C TRP A 340 14.49 -11.15 28.04
N ARG A 341 15.20 -12.01 27.31
CA ARG A 341 15.80 -11.64 26.02
C ARG A 341 14.76 -11.34 24.95
N GLY A 342 13.62 -12.02 24.99
CA GLY A 342 12.48 -11.70 24.11
C GLY A 342 11.96 -10.28 24.36
N VAL A 343 11.71 -9.93 25.63
CA VAL A 343 11.25 -8.58 26.02
C VAL A 343 12.32 -7.52 25.71
N GLY A 344 13.58 -7.80 26.04
CA GLY A 344 14.72 -6.93 25.75
C GLY A 344 14.88 -6.64 24.25
N ALA A 345 14.72 -7.66 23.40
CA ALA A 345 14.76 -7.50 21.95
C ALA A 345 13.63 -6.57 21.45
N VAL A 346 12.40 -6.77 21.92
CA VAL A 346 11.25 -5.90 21.57
C VAL A 346 11.52 -4.45 21.97
N LEU A 347 11.97 -4.23 23.22
CA LEU A 347 12.27 -2.89 23.73
C LEU A 347 13.43 -2.22 22.98
N SER A 348 14.48 -2.97 22.65
CA SER A 348 15.62 -2.43 21.88
C SER A 348 15.24 -2.07 20.44
N MET A 349 14.26 -2.75 19.83
CA MET A 349 13.83 -2.45 18.47
C MET A 349 12.95 -1.20 18.37
N LEU A 350 12.32 -0.77 19.47
CA LEU A 350 11.37 0.35 19.47
C LEU A 350 11.98 1.68 18.97
N PRO A 351 13.11 2.19 19.50
CA PRO A 351 13.67 3.46 19.04
C PRO A 351 14.00 3.43 17.55
N PHE A 352 14.58 2.31 17.09
CA PHE A 352 14.94 2.11 15.69
C PHE A 352 13.70 2.20 14.78
N ILE A 353 12.65 1.45 15.10
CA ILE A 353 11.40 1.44 14.33
C ILE A 353 10.70 2.81 14.38
N MET A 354 10.69 3.49 15.53
CA MET A 354 10.08 4.81 15.69
C MET A 354 10.71 5.87 14.78
N VAL A 355 12.05 5.89 14.68
CA VAL A 355 12.75 6.84 13.80
C VAL A 355 12.40 6.57 12.34
N PHE A 356 12.41 5.31 11.90
CA PHE A 356 12.01 4.98 10.54
C PHE A 356 10.56 5.37 10.26
N TYR A 357 9.62 5.08 11.17
CA TYR A 357 8.23 5.53 11.02
C TYR A 357 8.12 7.05 10.94
N ALA A 358 8.93 7.80 11.70
CA ALA A 358 8.93 9.25 11.64
C ALA A 358 9.41 9.75 10.26
N VAL A 359 10.50 9.19 9.73
CA VAL A 359 11.01 9.58 8.41
C VAL A 359 10.00 9.27 7.30
N PHE A 360 9.40 8.07 7.30
CA PHE A 360 8.40 7.73 6.31
C PHE A 360 7.13 8.56 6.44
N ALA A 361 6.65 8.82 7.66
CA ALA A 361 5.50 9.68 7.88
C ALA A 361 5.77 11.11 7.38
N VAL A 362 7.00 11.62 7.51
CA VAL A 362 7.40 12.91 6.92
C VAL A 362 7.36 12.87 5.39
N LEU A 363 7.90 11.83 4.76
CA LEU A 363 7.92 11.72 3.30
C LEU A 363 6.53 11.50 2.68
N GLU A 364 5.67 10.77 3.40
CA GLU A 364 4.27 10.54 3.05
C GLU A 364 3.48 11.85 3.19
N ASP A 365 3.59 12.55 4.32
CA ASP A 365 2.91 13.82 4.58
C ASP A 365 3.43 14.92 3.63
N ILE A 366 4.70 14.97 3.23
CA ILE A 366 5.14 15.96 2.23
C ILE A 366 4.58 15.64 0.82
N GLY A 367 4.11 14.41 0.57
CA GLY A 367 3.61 13.98 -0.73
C GLY A 367 4.72 13.50 -1.69
N TYR A 368 5.93 13.23 -1.18
CA TYR A 368 7.06 12.77 -2.00
C TYR A 368 6.84 11.35 -2.55
N MET A 369 6.09 10.51 -1.83
CA MET A 369 5.87 9.10 -2.18
C MET A 369 5.26 8.89 -3.56
N ALA A 370 4.32 9.76 -3.97
CA ALA A 370 3.71 9.70 -5.29
C ALA A 370 4.73 9.98 -6.42
N ARG A 371 5.70 10.89 -6.19
CA ARG A 371 6.77 11.18 -7.16
C ARG A 371 7.74 10.00 -7.27
N ALA A 372 8.13 9.43 -6.13
CA ALA A 372 9.01 8.26 -6.11
C ALA A 372 8.39 7.07 -6.87
N ALA A 373 7.10 6.82 -6.69
CA ALA A 373 6.36 5.80 -7.44
C ALA A 373 6.34 6.10 -8.95
N PHE A 374 6.12 7.35 -9.35
CA PHE A 374 6.12 7.77 -10.75
C PHE A 374 7.48 7.53 -11.42
N ILE A 375 8.57 7.93 -10.78
CA ILE A 375 9.94 7.73 -11.31
C ILE A 375 10.24 6.24 -11.49
N MET A 376 9.76 5.41 -10.55
CA MET A 376 9.98 3.97 -10.56
C MET A 376 9.02 3.18 -11.45
N ASP A 377 7.97 3.81 -11.97
CA ASP A 377 6.96 3.15 -12.80
C ASP A 377 7.58 2.47 -14.02
N ARG A 378 8.53 3.15 -14.70
CA ARG A 378 9.23 2.56 -15.85
C ARG A 378 10.05 1.33 -15.47
N ALA A 379 10.68 1.31 -14.29
CA ALA A 379 11.47 0.17 -13.82
C ALA A 379 10.57 -0.99 -13.38
N MET A 380 9.49 -0.69 -12.65
CA MET A 380 8.52 -1.66 -12.17
C MET A 380 7.76 -2.33 -13.33
N THR A 381 7.39 -1.56 -14.36
CA THR A 381 6.65 -2.10 -15.51
C THR A 381 7.46 -3.16 -16.27
N ARG A 382 8.80 -3.04 -16.31
CA ARG A 382 9.67 -4.05 -16.93
C ARG A 382 9.61 -5.41 -16.23
N ILE A 383 9.37 -5.43 -14.93
CA ILE A 383 9.21 -6.66 -14.13
C ILE A 383 7.74 -7.03 -13.91
N GLY A 384 6.83 -6.42 -14.67
CA GLY A 384 5.39 -6.71 -14.66
C GLY A 384 4.61 -6.11 -13.49
N LEU A 385 5.13 -5.04 -12.86
CA LEU A 385 4.54 -4.36 -11.71
C LEU A 385 4.16 -2.91 -12.03
N ASN A 386 3.24 -2.33 -11.27
CA ASN A 386 2.91 -0.90 -11.27
C ASN A 386 3.91 -0.11 -10.41
N GLY A 387 4.24 1.14 -10.76
CA GLY A 387 5.06 2.05 -9.96
C GLY A 387 4.63 2.20 -8.50
N LYS A 388 3.32 2.09 -8.17
CA LYS A 388 2.82 2.06 -6.79
C LYS A 388 3.38 0.90 -5.95
N VAL A 389 3.77 -0.21 -6.58
CA VAL A 389 4.39 -1.36 -5.89
C VAL A 389 5.80 -1.03 -5.39
N PHE A 390 6.46 -0.04 -5.97
CA PHE A 390 7.75 0.41 -5.47
C PHE A 390 7.66 0.94 -4.02
N ILE A 391 6.55 1.57 -3.66
CA ILE A 391 6.34 2.13 -2.31
C ILE A 391 6.50 1.05 -1.23
N PRO A 392 5.71 -0.05 -1.20
CA PRO A 392 5.91 -1.09 -0.19
C PRO A 392 7.27 -1.79 -0.27
N LEU A 393 7.86 -1.96 -1.46
CA LEU A 393 9.21 -2.54 -1.57
C LEU A 393 10.27 -1.65 -0.93
N LEU A 394 10.17 -0.33 -1.12
CA LEU A 394 11.03 0.65 -0.48
C LEU A 394 10.89 0.62 1.06
N PHE A 395 9.65 0.57 1.55
CA PHE A 395 9.35 0.47 2.97
C PHE A 395 9.77 -0.88 3.58
N SER A 396 10.08 -1.89 2.77
CA SER A 396 10.58 -3.19 3.25
C SER A 396 12.06 -3.14 3.63
N MET A 397 12.84 -2.26 3.03
CA MET A 397 14.29 -2.13 3.29
C MET A 397 14.63 -1.87 4.77
N PRO A 398 13.90 -1.02 5.52
CA PRO A 398 14.05 -0.98 6.97
C PRO A 398 13.46 -2.22 7.64
N CYS A 399 12.20 -2.56 7.33
CA CYS A 399 11.52 -3.70 7.92
C CYS A 399 10.43 -4.24 6.98
N ASN A 400 10.41 -5.55 6.76
CA ASN A 400 9.39 -6.15 5.90
C ASN A 400 7.96 -5.96 6.44
N ILE A 401 7.78 -5.79 7.76
CA ILE A 401 6.47 -5.48 8.37
C ILE A 401 5.91 -4.16 7.81
N THR A 402 6.75 -3.13 7.69
CA THR A 402 6.34 -1.82 7.18
C THR A 402 6.07 -1.85 5.69
N GLY A 403 6.81 -2.67 4.94
CA GLY A 403 6.51 -2.99 3.55
C GLY A 403 5.15 -3.65 3.35
N ILE A 404 4.83 -4.69 4.13
CA ILE A 404 3.53 -5.37 4.06
C ILE A 404 2.36 -4.42 4.37
N MET A 405 2.49 -3.57 5.39
CA MET A 405 1.47 -2.56 5.67
C MET A 405 1.35 -1.52 4.54
N GLY A 406 2.47 -1.17 3.91
CA GLY A 406 2.51 -0.27 2.77
C GLY A 406 1.76 -0.81 1.54
N CYS A 407 1.54 -2.13 1.43
CA CYS A 407 0.77 -2.71 0.32
C CYS A 407 -0.67 -2.19 0.26
N ARG A 408 -1.22 -1.67 1.35
CA ARG A 408 -2.55 -1.03 1.39
C ARG A 408 -2.69 0.17 0.46
N THR A 409 -1.57 0.81 0.11
CA THR A 409 -1.55 1.97 -0.80
C THR A 409 -1.73 1.57 -2.27
N ILE A 410 -1.70 0.27 -2.59
CA ILE A 410 -1.89 -0.25 -3.94
C ILE A 410 -3.37 -0.53 -4.16
N ASP A 411 -4.04 0.23 -5.02
CA ASP A 411 -5.48 0.08 -5.30
C ASP A 411 -5.80 -1.24 -6.00
N ASP A 412 -4.96 -1.64 -6.97
CA ASP A 412 -5.13 -2.88 -7.73
C ASP A 412 -4.86 -4.13 -6.87
N GLN A 413 -5.85 -5.02 -6.80
CA GLN A 413 -5.78 -6.20 -5.94
C GLN A 413 -4.75 -7.24 -6.39
N ARG A 414 -4.54 -7.39 -7.72
CA ARG A 414 -3.51 -8.27 -8.28
C ARG A 414 -2.12 -7.76 -7.90
N MET A 415 -1.87 -6.47 -8.10
CA MET A 415 -0.61 -5.82 -7.76
C MET A 415 -0.37 -5.83 -6.25
N ARG A 416 -1.40 -5.64 -5.44
CA ARG A 416 -1.33 -5.76 -3.97
C ARG A 416 -0.90 -7.17 -3.54
N LYS A 417 -1.50 -8.21 -4.11
CA LYS A 417 -1.12 -9.61 -3.83
C LYS A 417 0.31 -9.91 -4.28
N LEU A 418 0.71 -9.46 -5.48
CA LEU A 418 2.09 -9.60 -5.96
C LEU A 418 3.07 -8.89 -5.03
N ALA A 419 2.78 -7.67 -4.60
CA ALA A 419 3.62 -6.93 -3.67
C ALA A 419 3.83 -7.71 -2.35
N VAL A 420 2.75 -8.23 -1.75
CA VAL A 420 2.84 -9.05 -0.52
C VAL A 420 3.73 -10.28 -0.71
N LEU A 421 3.65 -10.94 -1.87
CA LEU A 421 4.52 -12.08 -2.21
C LEU A 421 5.98 -11.69 -2.45
N LEU A 422 6.28 -10.45 -2.82
CA LEU A 422 7.63 -10.01 -3.17
C LEU A 422 8.38 -9.34 -2.02
N VAL A 423 7.66 -8.70 -1.09
CA VAL A 423 8.23 -8.03 0.09
C VAL A 423 9.24 -8.90 0.86
N PRO A 424 9.03 -10.21 1.11
CA PRO A 424 10.00 -11.05 1.82
C PRO A 424 11.39 -11.16 1.18
N LEU A 425 11.47 -10.95 -0.15
CA LEU A 425 12.70 -11.01 -0.94
C LEU A 425 13.53 -9.72 -0.83
N VAL A 426 12.94 -8.64 -0.31
CA VAL A 426 13.69 -7.41 -0.02
C VAL A 426 14.55 -7.66 1.23
N PRO A 427 15.87 -7.39 1.17
CA PRO A 427 16.73 -7.49 2.34
C PRO A 427 16.43 -6.34 3.31
N CYS A 428 15.74 -6.65 4.41
CA CYS A 428 15.50 -5.68 5.47
C CYS A 428 16.78 -5.32 6.23
N ALA A 429 16.73 -4.27 7.06
CA ALA A 429 17.88 -3.77 7.82
C ALA A 429 18.56 -4.88 8.64
N ALA A 430 17.78 -5.75 9.28
CA ALA A 430 18.28 -6.89 10.02
C ALA A 430 19.07 -7.89 9.15
N LYS A 431 18.57 -8.19 7.95
CA LYS A 431 19.28 -9.05 6.97
C LYS A 431 20.57 -8.38 6.53
N LEU A 432 20.55 -7.07 6.26
CA LEU A 432 21.73 -6.29 5.86
C LEU A 432 22.79 -6.25 6.98
N ILE A 433 22.40 -6.07 8.24
CA ILE A 433 23.31 -6.09 9.40
C ILE A 433 24.04 -7.42 9.47
N VAL A 434 23.32 -8.55 9.37
CA VAL A 434 23.93 -9.89 9.41
C VAL A 434 24.86 -10.09 8.22
N LEU A 435 24.43 -9.69 7.02
CA LEU A 435 25.20 -9.83 5.79
C LEU A 435 26.51 -9.03 5.83
N VAL A 436 26.46 -7.77 6.27
CA VAL A 436 27.66 -6.92 6.44
C VAL A 436 28.55 -7.45 7.55
N SER A 437 27.98 -7.92 8.67
CA SER A 437 28.76 -8.50 9.77
C SER A 437 29.54 -9.73 9.31
N LEU A 438 28.86 -10.71 8.70
CA LEU A 438 29.50 -11.91 8.18
C LEU A 438 30.52 -11.59 7.09
N ALA A 439 30.20 -10.68 6.17
CA ALA A 439 31.13 -10.24 5.12
C ALA A 439 32.42 -9.66 5.72
N SER A 440 32.29 -8.73 6.68
CA SER A 440 33.45 -8.08 7.32
C SER A 440 34.27 -9.02 8.20
N TRP A 441 33.65 -10.06 8.77
CA TRP A 441 34.35 -11.05 9.58
C TRP A 441 35.12 -12.05 8.75
N LEU A 442 34.57 -12.48 7.62
CA LEU A 442 35.10 -13.59 6.80
C LEU A 442 36.02 -13.11 5.68
N PHE A 443 35.81 -11.90 5.14
CA PHE A 443 36.52 -11.40 3.96
C PHE A 443 37.30 -10.11 4.24
N PRO A 444 38.39 -9.86 3.48
CA PRO A 444 39.04 -8.55 3.44
C PRO A 444 38.07 -7.42 3.01
N PRO A 445 38.30 -6.15 3.40
CA PRO A 445 37.33 -5.07 3.22
C PRO A 445 36.79 -4.87 1.79
N LEU A 446 37.65 -4.91 0.77
CA LEU A 446 37.23 -4.77 -0.63
C LEU A 446 36.40 -5.96 -1.12
N GLN A 447 36.77 -7.18 -0.70
CA GLN A 447 36.03 -8.40 -1.05
C GLN A 447 34.70 -8.47 -0.29
N ALA A 448 34.69 -8.09 0.99
CA ALA A 448 33.48 -7.99 1.80
C ALA A 448 32.45 -7.04 1.15
N LEU A 449 32.90 -5.87 0.68
CA LEU A 449 32.06 -4.92 -0.04
C LEU A 449 31.51 -5.53 -1.34
N ALA A 450 32.36 -6.17 -2.15
CA ALA A 450 31.94 -6.84 -3.37
C ALA A 450 30.91 -7.95 -3.12
N VAL A 451 31.10 -8.77 -2.08
CA VAL A 451 30.16 -9.82 -1.65
C VAL A 451 28.82 -9.20 -1.22
N VAL A 452 28.83 -8.12 -0.44
CA VAL A 452 27.59 -7.47 -0.01
C VAL A 452 26.81 -6.91 -1.21
N PHE A 453 27.49 -6.21 -2.13
CA PHE A 453 26.85 -5.67 -3.32
C PHE A 453 26.33 -6.76 -4.26
N SER A 454 27.06 -7.86 -4.44
CA SER A 454 26.63 -8.96 -5.30
C SER A 454 25.39 -9.66 -4.73
N LEU A 455 25.33 -9.85 -3.41
CA LEU A 455 24.18 -10.45 -2.73
C LEU A 455 22.93 -9.56 -2.77
N ILE A 456 23.08 -8.24 -2.59
CA ILE A 456 21.95 -7.30 -2.74
C ILE A 456 21.45 -7.32 -4.18
N SER A 457 22.35 -7.31 -5.17
CA SER A 457 22.00 -7.40 -6.58
C SER A 457 21.28 -8.71 -6.90
N LEU A 458 21.75 -9.83 -6.35
CA LEU A 458 21.12 -11.14 -6.48
C LEU A 458 19.69 -11.15 -5.93
N ASN A 459 19.46 -10.56 -4.75
CA ASN A 459 18.10 -10.42 -4.19
C ASN A 459 17.17 -9.65 -5.14
N MET A 460 17.63 -8.54 -5.72
CA MET A 460 16.83 -7.74 -6.64
C MET A 460 16.54 -8.47 -7.96
N LEU A 461 17.52 -9.22 -8.48
CA LEU A 461 17.31 -10.07 -9.67
C LEU A 461 16.29 -11.17 -9.40
N ILE A 462 16.40 -11.85 -8.26
CA ILE A 462 15.46 -12.90 -7.84
C ILE A 462 14.06 -12.32 -7.62
N LEU A 463 13.95 -11.13 -7.02
CA LEU A 463 12.68 -10.42 -6.85
C LEU A 463 12.04 -10.14 -8.21
N GLY A 464 12.80 -9.62 -9.18
CA GLY A 464 12.32 -9.39 -10.55
C GLY A 464 11.87 -10.69 -11.24
N GLY A 465 12.65 -11.76 -11.11
CA GLY A 465 12.30 -13.08 -11.64
C GLY A 465 11.02 -13.65 -11.01
N CYS A 466 10.91 -13.62 -9.69
CA CYS A 466 9.72 -14.07 -8.96
C CYS A 466 8.49 -13.24 -9.33
N SER A 467 8.64 -11.93 -9.54
CA SER A 467 7.55 -11.06 -10.00
C SER A 467 6.97 -11.53 -11.33
N LEU A 468 7.84 -11.84 -12.30
CA LEU A 468 7.42 -12.34 -13.61
C LEU A 468 6.77 -13.72 -13.53
N VAL A 469 7.29 -14.61 -12.67
CA VAL A 469 6.73 -15.97 -12.47
C VAL A 469 5.37 -15.89 -11.79
N PHE A 470 5.27 -15.24 -10.62
CA PHE A 470 4.01 -15.09 -9.89
C PHE A 470 2.97 -14.31 -10.70
N GLY A 471 3.40 -13.33 -11.48
CA GLY A 471 2.55 -12.55 -12.38
C GLY A 471 1.86 -13.38 -13.46
N ARG A 472 2.39 -14.56 -13.84
CA ARG A 472 1.72 -15.48 -14.77
C ARG A 472 0.59 -16.27 -14.12
N PHE A 473 0.71 -16.59 -12.83
CA PHE A 473 -0.26 -17.42 -12.11
C PHE A 473 -1.44 -16.63 -11.53
N ILE A 474 -1.30 -15.32 -11.37
CA ILE A 474 -2.40 -14.45 -10.92
C ILE A 474 -3.14 -13.93 -12.17
N PRO A 475 -4.47 -14.09 -12.29
CA PRO A 475 -5.25 -13.64 -13.46
C PRO A 475 -5.09 -12.14 -13.72
N ARG A 476 -5.07 -11.72 -15.00
CA ARG A 476 -5.11 -10.29 -15.37
C ARG A 476 -6.56 -9.82 -15.26
N GLN A 477 -6.80 -8.73 -14.55
CA GLN A 477 -8.07 -8.00 -14.69
C GLN A 477 -8.05 -7.27 -16.03
N SER A 478 -9.19 -7.28 -16.74
CA SER A 478 -9.33 -7.01 -18.18
C SER A 478 -9.28 -5.53 -18.58
N SER A 479 -9.11 -4.59 -17.66
CA SER A 479 -9.04 -3.17 -18.00
C SER A 479 -7.60 -2.67 -17.99
N ILE A 480 -7.15 -2.08 -19.10
CA ILE A 480 -5.90 -1.32 -19.18
C ILE A 480 -5.97 -0.23 -18.11
N SER A 481 -5.29 -0.43 -16.98
CA SER A 481 -5.04 0.63 -16.01
C SER A 481 -4.12 1.65 -16.68
N GLY A 482 -4.70 2.57 -17.43
CA GLY A 482 -4.11 3.89 -17.61
C GLY A 482 -3.95 4.47 -16.22
N LEU A 483 -2.74 4.41 -15.68
CA LEU A 483 -2.38 5.02 -14.42
C LEU A 483 -2.58 6.54 -14.55
N LEU A 484 -3.77 7.03 -14.21
CA LEU A 484 -3.92 8.43 -13.85
C LEU A 484 -3.32 8.60 -12.44
N MET A 485 -1.99 8.62 -12.36
CA MET A 485 -1.30 8.83 -11.10
C MET A 485 -1.41 10.31 -10.74
N GLU A 486 -2.38 10.66 -9.90
CA GLU A 486 -2.50 12.02 -9.39
C GLU A 486 -1.35 12.33 -8.44
N LEU A 487 -0.52 13.30 -8.82
CA LEU A 487 0.51 13.84 -7.96
C LEU A 487 -0.14 14.81 -6.95
N PRO A 488 -0.20 14.48 -5.64
CA PRO A 488 -0.78 15.38 -4.64
C PRO A 488 0.05 16.68 -4.56
N HIS A 489 -0.54 17.81 -4.18
CA HIS A 489 0.26 19.02 -3.97
C HIS A 489 1.22 18.86 -2.79
N TYR A 490 2.43 19.43 -2.89
CA TYR A 490 3.33 19.52 -1.73
C TYR A 490 2.63 20.32 -0.64
N HIS A 491 2.61 19.76 0.57
CA HIS A 491 2.20 20.48 1.75
C HIS A 491 3.30 20.49 2.80
N ARG A 492 3.21 21.44 3.74
CA ARG A 492 4.14 21.48 4.86
C ARG A 492 3.87 20.30 5.80
N PRO A 493 4.92 19.67 6.36
CA PRO A 493 4.77 18.54 7.25
C PRO A 493 4.00 18.97 8.51
N ASN A 494 2.92 18.27 8.83
CA ASN A 494 2.13 18.52 10.03
C ASN A 494 2.62 17.60 11.16
N ILE A 495 3.37 18.19 12.10
CA ILE A 495 3.97 17.48 13.24
C ILE A 495 2.92 16.70 14.05
N ARG A 496 1.67 17.19 14.16
CA ARG A 496 0.60 16.48 14.88
C ARG A 496 0.13 15.23 14.14
N THR A 497 0.05 15.29 12.81
CA THR A 497 -0.31 14.13 11.97
C THR A 497 0.80 13.09 12.04
N ILE A 498 2.05 13.53 11.86
CA ILE A 498 3.25 12.69 11.89
C ILE A 498 3.38 12.00 13.24
N SER A 499 3.30 12.73 14.36
CA SER A 499 3.45 12.13 15.70
C SER A 499 2.34 11.12 16.02
N ARG A 500 1.10 11.39 15.63
CA ARG A 500 -0.02 10.46 15.80
C ARG A 500 0.15 9.20 14.94
N GLN A 501 0.66 9.34 13.72
CA GLN A 501 0.98 8.22 12.83
C GLN A 501 2.10 7.34 13.41
N VAL A 502 3.21 7.95 13.83
CA VAL A 502 4.34 7.25 14.48
C VAL A 502 3.87 6.50 15.72
N PHE A 503 3.11 7.16 16.59
CA PHE A 503 2.60 6.56 17.81
C PHE A 503 1.68 5.36 17.53
N ARG A 504 0.72 5.52 16.61
CA ARG A 504 -0.22 4.45 16.24
C ARG A 504 0.51 3.24 15.65
N ASN A 505 1.47 3.47 14.76
CA ASN A 505 2.22 2.39 14.11
C ASN A 505 3.16 1.67 15.10
N THR A 506 3.76 2.43 16.02
CA THR A 506 4.59 1.88 17.10
C THR A 506 3.76 1.04 18.07
N LEU A 507 2.57 1.52 18.47
CA LEU A 507 1.66 0.76 19.32
C LEU A 507 1.13 -0.49 18.64
N ALA A 508 0.86 -0.43 17.33
CA ALA A 508 0.46 -1.60 16.54
C ALA A 508 1.57 -2.66 16.51
N PHE A 509 2.83 -2.25 16.33
CA PHE A 509 3.99 -3.13 16.44
C PHE A 509 4.07 -3.74 17.85
N LEU A 510 3.95 -2.92 18.90
CA LEU A 510 4.03 -3.40 20.27
C LEU A 510 2.91 -4.40 20.62
N LYS A 511 1.67 -4.20 20.15
CA LYS A 511 0.57 -5.13 20.43
C LYS A 511 0.65 -6.44 19.65
N LYS A 512 1.10 -6.40 18.39
CA LYS A 512 1.02 -7.56 17.48
C LYS A 512 2.32 -8.36 17.38
N ALA A 513 3.47 -7.68 17.37
CA ALA A 513 4.76 -8.33 17.19
C ALA A 513 5.39 -8.77 18.51
N SER A 514 5.17 -8.05 19.62
CA SER A 514 5.83 -8.35 20.90
C SER A 514 5.48 -9.74 21.43
N THR A 515 4.21 -10.10 21.44
CA THR A 515 3.75 -11.41 21.95
C THR A 515 4.35 -12.55 21.15
N LEU A 516 4.44 -12.41 19.82
CA LEU A 516 5.06 -13.40 18.95
C LEU A 516 6.56 -13.51 19.18
N ILE A 517 7.27 -12.38 19.28
CA ILE A 517 8.72 -12.34 19.51
C ILE A 517 9.06 -12.96 20.87
N VAL A 518 8.36 -12.58 21.94
CA VAL A 518 8.60 -13.11 23.29
C VAL A 518 8.30 -14.60 23.35
N SER A 519 7.14 -15.04 22.85
CA SER A 519 6.74 -16.45 22.88
C SER A 519 7.75 -17.33 22.14
N PHE A 520 8.20 -16.89 20.96
CA PHE A 520 9.16 -17.67 20.19
C PHE A 520 10.58 -17.62 20.77
N SER A 521 10.98 -16.50 21.38
CA SER A 521 12.22 -16.41 22.14
C SER A 521 12.24 -17.44 23.27
N VAL A 522 11.15 -17.55 24.03
CA VAL A 522 11.00 -18.58 25.09
C VAL A 522 11.20 -19.98 24.53
N ILE A 523 10.52 -20.31 23.42
CA ILE A 523 10.63 -21.62 22.76
C ILE A 523 12.07 -21.91 22.35
N VAL A 524 12.75 -20.96 21.72
CA VAL A 524 14.11 -21.21 21.21
C VAL A 524 15.13 -21.31 22.31
N TRP A 525 15.04 -20.48 23.34
CA TRP A 525 15.91 -20.62 24.50
C TRP A 525 15.65 -21.93 25.23
N PHE A 526 14.40 -22.38 25.35
CA PHE A 526 14.09 -23.71 25.88
C PHE A 526 14.70 -24.84 25.03
N VAL A 527 14.44 -24.84 23.72
CA VAL A 527 14.92 -25.87 22.77
C VAL A 527 16.46 -25.87 22.63
N SER A 528 17.11 -24.73 22.89
CA SER A 528 18.58 -24.60 22.82
C SER A 528 19.33 -25.26 23.98
N TYR A 529 18.69 -25.44 25.15
CA TYR A 529 19.34 -25.99 26.36
C TYR A 529 18.70 -27.27 26.89
N TYR A 530 17.46 -27.57 26.53
CA TYR A 530 16.80 -28.81 26.92
C TYR A 530 17.14 -29.97 25.96
N PRO A 531 17.35 -31.22 26.43
CA PRO A 531 17.38 -31.68 27.83
C PRO A 531 18.76 -31.64 28.50
N GLY A 532 19.86 -31.67 27.74
CA GLY A 532 21.20 -31.96 28.26
C GLY A 532 22.00 -30.76 28.79
N GLY A 533 21.44 -29.55 28.84
CA GLY A 533 22.11 -28.33 29.32
C GLY A 533 23.22 -27.80 28.40
N SER A 534 23.67 -28.58 27.43
CA SER A 534 24.62 -28.19 26.39
C SER A 534 23.95 -28.12 25.02
N ILE A 535 24.42 -27.20 24.18
CA ILE A 535 23.79 -26.92 22.87
C ILE A 535 23.97 -28.07 21.89
N GLU A 536 25.03 -28.86 22.01
CA GLU A 536 25.28 -29.99 21.10
C GLU A 536 24.35 -31.19 21.34
N THR A 537 23.85 -31.34 22.57
CA THR A 537 22.94 -32.42 23.00
C THR A 537 21.49 -31.95 23.08
N SER A 538 21.24 -30.65 22.93
CA SER A 538 19.91 -30.07 23.00
C SER A 538 19.05 -30.43 21.79
N LEU A 539 17.74 -30.24 21.93
CA LEU A 539 16.77 -30.43 20.85
C LEU A 539 17.13 -29.59 19.62
N MET A 540 17.65 -28.38 19.81
CA MET A 540 18.09 -27.51 18.72
C MET A 540 19.29 -28.11 17.95
N GLY A 541 20.28 -28.63 18.68
CA GLY A 541 21.44 -29.30 18.08
C GLY A 541 21.07 -30.60 17.37
N GLN A 542 20.15 -31.38 17.94
CA GLN A 542 19.62 -32.59 17.30
C GLN A 542 18.87 -32.29 16.01
N LEU A 543 18.02 -31.25 16.01
CA LEU A 543 17.32 -30.79 14.82
C LEU A 543 18.30 -30.34 13.72
N GLY A 544 19.36 -29.61 14.10
CA GLY A 544 20.43 -29.22 13.19
C GLY A 544 21.15 -30.41 12.55
N LYS A 545 21.52 -31.40 13.36
CA LYS A 545 22.16 -32.64 12.90
C LYS A 545 21.23 -33.44 11.98
N TYR A 546 19.94 -33.51 12.29
CA TYR A 546 18.93 -34.15 11.44
C TYR A 546 18.79 -33.45 10.08
N LEU A 547 18.87 -32.12 10.05
CA LEU A 547 18.75 -31.32 8.82
C LEU A 547 20.06 -31.18 8.04
N THR A 548 21.17 -31.77 8.51
CA THR A 548 22.48 -31.74 7.84
C THR A 548 22.44 -32.18 6.37
N PRO A 549 21.70 -33.23 5.97
CA PRO A 549 21.59 -33.62 4.56
C PRO A 549 21.06 -32.51 3.65
N LEU A 550 20.27 -31.56 4.17
CA LEU A 550 19.76 -30.43 3.40
C LEU A 550 20.78 -29.31 3.23
N GLY A 551 21.73 -29.15 4.17
CA GLY A 551 22.77 -28.13 4.08
C GLY A 551 24.06 -28.61 3.43
N ALA A 552 24.32 -29.92 3.40
CA ALA A 552 25.49 -30.49 2.75
C ALA A 552 25.65 -30.04 1.27
N PRO A 553 24.59 -29.97 0.44
CA PRO A 553 24.70 -29.49 -0.95
C PRO A 553 25.13 -28.02 -1.09
N MET A 554 24.89 -27.18 -0.09
CA MET A 554 25.35 -25.79 -0.05
C MET A 554 26.65 -25.61 0.76
N GLY A 555 27.29 -26.72 1.17
CA GLY A 555 28.49 -26.70 1.99
C GLY A 555 28.27 -26.25 3.44
N ALA A 556 27.04 -26.28 3.94
CA ALA A 556 26.70 -25.88 5.30
C ALA A 556 26.73 -27.07 6.26
N ASP A 557 27.47 -26.93 7.37
CA ASP A 557 27.45 -27.91 8.46
C ASP A 557 26.19 -27.77 9.33
N TRP A 558 26.00 -28.70 10.27
CA TRP A 558 24.85 -28.66 11.18
C TRP A 558 24.79 -27.34 11.97
N ARG A 559 25.93 -26.71 12.27
CA ARG A 559 25.99 -25.44 13.02
C ARG A 559 25.42 -24.30 12.20
N LEU A 560 25.84 -24.18 10.93
CA LEU A 560 25.32 -23.20 9.99
C LEU A 560 23.81 -23.38 9.77
N ILE A 561 23.34 -24.61 9.54
CA ILE A 561 21.89 -24.88 9.35
C ILE A 561 21.10 -24.51 10.61
N THR A 562 21.59 -24.88 11.80
CA THR A 562 20.94 -24.54 13.06
C THR A 562 20.85 -23.03 13.25
N SER A 563 21.92 -22.30 12.90
CA SER A 563 21.91 -20.84 12.95
C SER A 563 20.92 -20.24 11.93
N LEU A 564 20.78 -20.83 10.73
CA LEU A 564 19.81 -20.40 9.72
C LEU A 564 18.36 -20.55 10.22
N LEU A 565 18.05 -21.63 10.93
CA LEU A 565 16.72 -21.85 11.54
C LEU A 565 16.41 -20.82 12.63
N ALA A 566 17.41 -20.44 13.42
CA ALA A 566 17.25 -19.36 14.40
C ALA A 566 16.93 -18.01 13.74
N SER A 567 17.23 -17.83 12.44
CA SER A 567 16.88 -16.62 11.70
C SER A 567 15.36 -16.42 11.48
N CYS A 568 14.55 -17.47 11.65
CA CYS A 568 13.08 -17.41 11.51
C CYS A 568 12.44 -16.48 12.54
N ILE A 569 13.11 -16.28 13.68
CA ILE A 569 12.61 -15.48 14.82
C ILE A 569 12.88 -14.01 14.57
N SER A 570 14.17 -13.71 14.44
CA SER A 570 14.78 -12.43 14.19
C SER A 570 16.04 -12.73 13.41
N LYS A 571 16.38 -11.86 12.47
CA LYS A 571 17.47 -12.17 11.54
C LYS A 571 18.83 -12.10 12.24
N GLU A 572 18.94 -11.25 13.25
CA GLU A 572 20.12 -11.08 14.10
C GLU A 572 20.37 -12.29 15.01
N ALA A 573 19.35 -13.11 15.29
CA ALA A 573 19.51 -14.32 16.08
C ALA A 573 20.51 -15.30 15.45
N VAL A 574 20.79 -15.21 14.15
CA VAL A 574 21.85 -16.01 13.51
C VAL A 574 23.20 -15.78 14.18
N LEU A 575 23.60 -14.52 14.39
CA LEU A 575 24.91 -14.19 14.97
C LEU A 575 24.99 -14.63 16.43
N ALA A 576 23.92 -14.41 17.20
CA ALA A 576 23.83 -14.85 18.59
C ALA A 576 23.90 -16.37 18.69
N THR A 577 23.18 -17.07 17.81
CA THR A 577 23.14 -18.54 17.76
C THR A 577 24.49 -19.11 17.33
N MET A 578 25.21 -18.46 16.41
CA MET A 578 26.58 -18.84 16.07
C MET A 578 27.51 -18.71 17.28
N GLY A 579 27.49 -17.60 18.02
CA GLY A 579 28.31 -17.46 19.23
C GLY A 579 28.06 -18.56 20.26
N VAL A 580 26.79 -18.94 20.43
CA VAL A 580 26.36 -20.03 21.30
C VAL A 580 26.82 -21.39 20.79
N ILE A 581 26.54 -21.74 19.53
CA ILE A 581 26.83 -23.07 18.95
C ILE A 581 28.34 -23.31 18.77
N TYR A 582 29.10 -22.29 18.39
CA TYR A 582 30.57 -22.40 18.29
C TYR A 582 31.25 -22.30 19.65
N ASN A 583 30.49 -22.08 20.74
CA ASN A 583 30.97 -21.90 22.11
C ASN A 583 32.06 -20.81 22.21
N THR A 584 31.88 -19.72 21.46
CA THR A 584 32.85 -18.63 21.34
C THR A 584 32.16 -17.29 21.54
N PRO A 585 32.67 -16.38 22.41
CA PRO A 585 32.11 -15.04 22.53
C PRO A 585 32.20 -14.29 21.20
N ILE A 586 31.25 -13.39 20.94
CA ILE A 586 31.08 -12.70 19.65
C ILE A 586 32.37 -12.00 19.16
N GLY A 587 33.21 -11.49 20.07
CA GLY A 587 34.48 -10.85 19.72
C GLY A 587 35.53 -11.80 19.13
N ALA A 588 35.52 -13.08 19.50
CA ALA A 588 36.46 -14.11 19.01
C ALA A 588 35.84 -14.98 17.88
N LEU A 589 34.52 -14.89 17.69
CA LEU A 589 33.78 -15.61 16.66
C LEU A 589 34.33 -15.44 15.22
N PRO A 590 34.81 -14.24 14.79
CA PRO A 590 35.37 -14.08 13.45
C PRO A 590 36.57 -15.01 13.16
N ALA A 591 37.42 -15.24 14.16
CA ALA A 591 38.59 -16.12 14.02
C ALA A 591 38.16 -17.59 13.91
N THR A 592 37.21 -18.02 14.75
CA THR A 592 36.66 -19.38 14.70
C THR A 592 35.95 -19.65 13.38
N LEU A 593 35.16 -18.71 12.88
CA LEU A 593 34.45 -18.86 11.59
C LEU A 593 35.43 -18.95 10.42
N LYS A 594 36.49 -18.14 10.39
CA LYS A 594 37.55 -18.24 9.36
C LYS A 594 38.27 -19.58 9.37
N ALA A 595 38.42 -20.21 10.54
CA ALA A 595 39.08 -21.51 10.66
C ALA A 595 38.18 -22.69 10.28
N THR A 596 36.85 -22.54 10.41
CA THR A 596 35.89 -23.65 10.30
C THR A 596 35.01 -23.59 9.05
N VAL A 597 34.83 -22.42 8.44
CA VAL A 597 33.94 -22.20 7.30
C VAL A 597 34.75 -21.75 6.09
N SER A 598 34.64 -22.48 4.98
CA SER A 598 35.30 -22.10 3.73
C SER A 598 34.66 -20.82 3.14
N PRO A 599 35.41 -19.97 2.42
CA PRO A 599 34.87 -18.77 1.80
C PRO A 599 33.66 -19.03 0.88
N LEU A 600 33.66 -20.16 0.17
CA LEU A 600 32.56 -20.54 -0.72
C LEU A 600 31.31 -20.97 0.06
N SER A 601 31.48 -21.76 1.12
CA SER A 601 30.39 -22.12 2.05
C SER A 601 29.81 -20.87 2.71
N ALA A 602 30.66 -19.92 3.10
CA ALA A 602 30.23 -18.65 3.65
C ALA A 602 29.35 -17.85 2.68
N ILE A 603 29.75 -17.70 1.41
CA ILE A 603 28.94 -16.99 0.40
C ILE A 603 27.60 -17.72 0.18
N ALA A 604 27.62 -19.04 0.04
CA ALA A 604 26.40 -19.84 -0.13
C ALA A 604 25.46 -19.70 1.07
N PHE A 605 25.99 -19.76 2.29
CA PHE A 605 25.24 -19.54 3.52
C PHE A 605 24.65 -18.13 3.59
N MET A 606 25.42 -17.10 3.21
CA MET A 606 24.94 -15.71 3.17
C MET A 606 23.83 -15.51 2.12
N CYS A 607 23.92 -16.17 0.96
CA CYS A 607 22.82 -16.24 -0.02
C CYS A 607 21.56 -16.86 0.60
N ALA A 608 21.70 -18.04 1.22
CA ALA A 608 20.60 -18.73 1.86
C ALA A 608 19.95 -17.81 2.89
N GLN A 609 20.74 -17.28 3.83
CA GLN A 609 20.26 -16.43 4.92
C GLN A 609 19.56 -15.15 4.44
N SER A 610 20.02 -14.56 3.33
CA SER A 610 19.41 -13.35 2.78
C SER A 610 18.01 -13.61 2.21
N LEU A 611 17.82 -14.74 1.52
CA LEU A 611 16.55 -15.11 0.89
C LEU A 611 15.62 -15.91 1.80
N PHE A 612 16.15 -16.46 2.90
CA PHE A 612 15.41 -17.33 3.81
C PHE A 612 14.18 -16.66 4.40
N ILE A 613 13.22 -17.52 4.78
CA ILE A 613 11.91 -17.21 5.34
C ILE A 613 11.93 -15.92 6.19
N PRO A 614 11.00 -14.98 5.96
CA PRO A 614 10.97 -13.75 6.73
C PRO A 614 10.69 -14.04 8.21
N CYS A 615 10.97 -13.08 9.09
CA CYS A 615 10.73 -13.28 10.51
C CYS A 615 9.26 -13.57 10.80
N ILE A 616 8.97 -14.31 11.88
CA ILE A 616 7.60 -14.67 12.28
C ILE A 616 6.68 -13.45 12.42
N ALA A 617 7.21 -12.33 12.90
CA ALA A 617 6.45 -11.08 12.97
C ALA A 617 5.97 -10.60 11.58
N THR A 618 6.78 -10.80 10.53
CA THR A 618 6.38 -10.50 9.15
C THR A 618 5.33 -11.50 8.65
N LEU A 619 5.49 -12.80 8.94
CA LEU A 619 4.48 -13.82 8.58
C LEU A 619 3.12 -13.52 9.23
N GLY A 620 3.10 -13.16 10.52
CA GLY A 620 1.89 -12.74 11.21
C GLY A 620 1.27 -11.48 10.60
N MET A 621 2.08 -10.50 10.19
CA MET A 621 1.57 -9.31 9.49
C MET A 621 1.02 -9.65 8.09
N MET A 622 1.66 -10.55 7.34
CA MET A 622 1.15 -11.02 6.04
C MET A 622 -0.20 -11.71 6.18
N TYR A 623 -0.39 -12.53 7.21
CA TYR A 623 -1.70 -13.12 7.50
C TYR A 623 -2.74 -12.05 7.81
N ASN A 624 -2.41 -11.10 8.68
CA ASN A 624 -3.32 -9.99 9.01
C ASN A 624 -3.70 -9.13 7.79
N GLU A 625 -2.82 -9.03 6.79
CA GLU A 625 -3.06 -8.25 5.59
C GLU A 625 -3.86 -9.03 4.52
N THR A 626 -3.62 -10.33 4.39
CA THR A 626 -4.22 -11.16 3.32
C THR A 626 -5.43 -11.96 3.77
N GLY A 627 -5.58 -12.23 5.07
CA GLY A 627 -6.59 -13.13 5.64
C GLY A 627 -6.51 -14.57 5.14
N SER A 628 -5.42 -14.97 4.47
CA SER A 628 -5.34 -16.21 3.69
C SER A 628 -4.17 -17.10 4.12
N TYR A 629 -4.50 -18.24 4.71
CA TYR A 629 -3.50 -19.28 5.02
C TYR A 629 -2.85 -19.87 3.77
N ARG A 630 -3.55 -19.88 2.63
CA ARG A 630 -2.99 -20.36 1.35
C ARG A 630 -1.85 -19.46 0.89
N THR A 631 -2.03 -18.14 1.00
CA THR A 631 -0.99 -17.17 0.64
C THR A 631 0.21 -17.29 1.57
N LEU A 632 -0.02 -17.46 2.87
CA LEU A 632 1.04 -17.71 3.84
C LEU A 632 1.83 -18.99 3.52
N ALA A 633 1.13 -20.09 3.22
CA ALA A 633 1.75 -21.36 2.86
C ALA A 633 2.60 -21.21 1.59
N VAL A 634 2.11 -20.52 0.55
CA VAL A 634 2.90 -20.22 -0.65
C VAL A 634 4.17 -19.47 -0.28
N VAL A 635 4.06 -18.41 0.54
CA VAL A 635 5.23 -17.62 0.97
C VAL A 635 6.24 -18.46 1.70
N ILE A 636 5.81 -19.25 2.70
CA ILE A 636 6.69 -20.12 3.47
C ILE A 636 7.38 -21.14 2.55
N SER A 637 6.62 -21.80 1.66
CA SER A 637 7.15 -22.82 0.77
C SER A 637 8.24 -22.26 -0.15
N TYR A 638 7.99 -21.14 -0.86
CA TYR A 638 8.99 -20.62 -1.79
C TYR A 638 10.17 -19.97 -1.05
N THR A 639 9.96 -19.30 0.09
CA THR A 639 11.06 -18.69 0.88
C THR A 639 11.88 -19.70 1.68
N ILE A 640 11.47 -20.96 1.72
CA ILE A 640 12.32 -22.08 2.13
C ILE A 640 13.03 -22.65 0.89
N LEU A 641 12.30 -23.08 -0.13
CA LEU A 641 12.86 -23.78 -1.29
C LEU A 641 13.89 -22.95 -2.07
N LEU A 642 13.55 -21.70 -2.40
CA LEU A 642 14.36 -20.81 -3.23
C LEU A 642 15.77 -20.56 -2.65
N PRO A 643 15.94 -20.17 -1.37
CA PRO A 643 17.26 -20.00 -0.77
C PRO A 643 18.13 -21.26 -0.82
N PHE A 644 17.55 -22.44 -0.56
CA PHE A 644 18.31 -23.70 -0.63
C PHE A 644 18.78 -23.98 -2.06
N ILE A 645 17.91 -23.77 -3.06
CA ILE A 645 18.27 -23.93 -4.49
C ILE A 645 19.38 -22.96 -4.88
N VAL A 646 19.24 -21.68 -4.55
CA VAL A 646 20.21 -20.63 -4.90
C VAL A 646 21.55 -20.87 -4.21
N ALA A 647 21.55 -21.17 -2.91
CA ALA A 647 22.77 -21.43 -2.17
C ALA A 647 23.50 -22.69 -2.66
N THR A 648 22.76 -23.76 -2.96
CA THR A 648 23.33 -24.98 -3.55
C THR A 648 23.93 -24.68 -4.92
N ALA A 649 23.24 -23.93 -5.78
CA ALA A 649 23.78 -23.54 -7.08
C ALA A 649 25.07 -22.73 -6.93
N VAL A 650 25.11 -21.75 -6.02
CA VAL A 650 26.30 -20.94 -5.75
C VAL A 650 27.47 -21.82 -5.27
N PHE A 651 27.22 -22.75 -4.34
CA PHE A 651 28.26 -23.64 -3.82
C PHE A 651 28.77 -24.62 -4.89
N GLN A 652 27.88 -25.30 -5.61
CA GLN A 652 28.26 -26.32 -6.59
C GLN A 652 28.98 -25.69 -7.79
N ILE A 653 28.42 -24.62 -8.37
CA ILE A 653 29.05 -23.91 -9.49
C ILE A 653 30.40 -23.31 -9.05
N GLY A 654 30.45 -22.69 -7.87
CA GLY A 654 31.70 -22.15 -7.35
C GLY A 654 32.76 -23.22 -7.10
N SER A 655 32.37 -24.42 -6.65
CA SER A 655 33.29 -25.53 -6.43
C SER A 655 33.84 -26.09 -7.74
N MET A 656 33.02 -26.14 -8.80
CA MET A 656 33.47 -26.52 -10.15
C MET A 656 34.47 -25.50 -10.71
N VAL A 657 34.17 -24.20 -10.59
CA VAL A 657 35.08 -23.14 -11.04
C VAL A 657 36.39 -23.20 -10.26
N ALA A 658 36.33 -23.34 -8.94
CA ALA A 658 37.52 -23.45 -8.09
C ALA A 658 38.32 -24.74 -8.30
N ALA A 659 37.75 -25.80 -8.89
CA ALA A 659 38.49 -26.99 -9.28
C ALA A 659 39.20 -26.84 -10.64
N THR A 660 38.86 -25.79 -11.41
CA THR A 660 39.44 -25.54 -12.75
C THR A 660 40.65 -24.61 -12.70
N TYR A 661 40.82 -23.89 -11.59
CA TYR A 661 41.94 -22.99 -11.30
C TYR A 661 42.75 -23.54 -10.14
#